data_AF-X0KNC7-F1
#
_entry.id   AF-X0KNC7-F1
#
_cell.length_a   1.000
_cell.length_b   1.000
_cell.length_c   1.000
_cell.angle_alpha   90.00
_cell.angle_beta   90.00
_cell.angle_gamma   90.00
#
_symmetry.space_group_name_H-M   'P 1'
#
loop_
_entity.id
_entity.type
_entity.pdbx_description
1 polymer ?
#
loop_
_entity_poly.entity_id
_entity_poly.type
_entity_poly.pdbx_seq_one_letter_code
_entity_poly.pdbx_strand_id
1 'polypeptide(L)'
;MMEHADDLTDAWKENGGDPEAPEIARLLDLLETAVLELYISVLDHFTKDTEYDSVLVSFLTVLSVRADGTWEGYEGFTPKLSAIMAISRLCIIKYAVDQRAKTIKQKMQQRQSQEEAEENSPSHFALISEMTRRFMVGGGEGWETTPTQFIIRLRNFGMAAQNNTAAHGSVSWDKGREELIYKGIRLSVLDVQAMMRLAVQQLEIILYKDLLLFTEYSEQSPAELGLPEIPWDQLLDNATNETIRHSFIDTLFQRDGGASKGWVIKKVLQDSSLRSKWIKSIGDNGVEINLRMAYRYGLRIEKALELLAVLAHISGGFPLRAWELLVVRHRNTSNGGIRNILCDQGLIMIVTGAHKGFTTTGRLKIIHRFLPREVGTLLTYYLWLVLPFWEDIQANVWDKSIFNAGLWATEGTQESERQQDGDQADAAIEASQAQASQDGEGGQDGWKLGPGEHWTSPRLSRSIRRLRVLACGQKLNISSWRHISTAIGRRYFRNASTAHTRLLHEVDSDDSGSESDSDEDSPYDLQAGHGSKTAGLIYGRLVTEGAFETNERRVNFRYISEEWHRLLGFPSAMGGFGEVLTPGRKRKNASICDEALRKLQLERWKSRRRINIDRELVYLYGEQARFRGVQREAIHAIMMNKSPIVVVMGTGGGKSLSFMLPAASCPGGVTVVVVPLVSLQGDLMERCRKMKMPCAEWRSDQSPGPASLVFVTPESAMTKRFHDYVEGLQVMAQLDGFVFDEAHTILEGTRDFRPKLRELGRLALVGVQMVYLTATLPPSKEEEFFELINARSEDVTMIRTSTSRANVVYSVQTLVAATPEQATEAITTKVREVLDQKLEEYPWPAKIIVYCDTVVATDALATELNCDAYHRDVDTRDGKAERLRAWMSGLERERYGGGRVIVATNALGLGIDVPDIRVVMHVEMPTMYFHQERGPFPLLHQSPYRSYPCLLPAWERGPFPKSILVGG
;
A
#
# COMPACT_ATOMS: atom_id res chain seq x y z
N MET A 1 44.85 2.87 25.95
CA MET A 1 43.78 3.91 25.93
C MET A 1 43.92 4.86 27.11
N MET A 2 43.74 4.39 28.36
CA MET A 2 43.81 5.28 29.54
C MET A 2 45.15 6.02 29.65
N GLU A 3 46.27 5.31 29.46
CA GLU A 3 47.61 5.93 29.43
C GLU A 3 47.73 7.05 28.38
N HIS A 4 47.27 6.81 27.14
CA HIS A 4 47.29 7.84 26.09
C HIS A 4 46.34 9.03 26.38
N ALA A 5 45.25 8.81 27.11
CA ALA A 5 44.34 9.88 27.50
C ALA A 5 44.95 10.76 28.61
N ASP A 6 45.66 10.15 29.56
CA ASP A 6 46.40 10.85 30.60
C ASP A 6 47.57 11.64 29.97
N ASP A 7 48.36 11.01 29.10
CA ASP A 7 49.45 11.64 28.34
C ASP A 7 48.95 12.82 27.49
N LEU A 8 47.80 12.66 26.81
CA LEU A 8 47.17 13.73 26.03
C LEU A 8 46.71 14.89 26.93
N THR A 9 46.16 14.60 28.10
CA THR A 9 45.69 15.61 29.05
C THR A 9 46.86 16.44 29.58
N ASP A 10 48.00 15.80 29.83
CA ASP A 10 49.19 16.49 30.30
C ASP A 10 49.89 17.26 29.16
N ALA A 11 50.00 16.68 27.96
CA ALA A 11 50.47 17.39 26.77
C ALA A 11 49.57 18.60 26.41
N TRP A 12 48.25 18.49 26.59
CA TRP A 12 47.30 19.57 26.39
C TRP A 12 47.54 20.74 27.35
N LYS A 13 47.83 20.45 28.62
CA LYS A 13 48.17 21.48 29.62
C LYS A 13 49.52 22.13 29.31
N GLU A 14 50.52 21.33 28.93
CA GLU A 14 51.88 21.81 28.63
C GLU A 14 51.92 22.71 27.39
N ASN A 15 51.08 22.45 26.38
CA ASN A 15 51.00 23.25 25.15
C ASN A 15 49.87 24.31 25.18
N GLY A 16 49.35 24.65 26.35
CA GLY A 16 48.37 25.75 26.50
C GLY A 16 47.04 25.52 25.79
N GLY A 17 46.71 24.28 25.45
CA GLY A 17 45.49 23.90 24.74
C GLY A 17 45.51 24.17 23.23
N ASP A 18 46.69 24.24 22.62
CA ASP A 18 46.85 24.30 21.16
C ASP A 18 46.59 22.91 20.52
N PRO A 19 45.49 22.71 19.78
CA PRO A 19 45.18 21.43 19.15
C PRO A 19 46.12 21.06 18.01
N GLU A 20 46.89 22.02 17.46
CA GLU A 20 47.80 21.78 16.33
C GLU A 20 49.22 21.41 16.77
N ALA A 21 49.50 21.39 18.07
CA ALA A 21 50.81 20.98 18.56
C ALA A 21 51.12 19.53 18.09
N PRO A 22 52.31 19.27 17.50
CA PRO A 22 52.63 17.97 16.90
C PRO A 22 52.48 16.79 17.86
N GLU A 23 52.78 16.99 19.14
CA GLU A 23 52.66 15.97 20.17
C GLU A 23 51.20 15.68 20.54
N ILE A 24 50.33 16.70 20.54
CA ILE A 24 48.89 16.54 20.73
C ILE A 24 48.27 15.81 19.55
N ALA A 25 48.62 16.19 18.32
CA ALA A 25 48.17 15.50 17.10
C ALA A 25 48.58 14.02 17.09
N ARG A 26 49.83 13.71 17.49
CA ARG A 26 50.33 12.34 17.62
C ARG A 26 49.59 11.54 18.68
N LEU A 27 49.36 12.12 19.86
CA LEU A 27 48.64 11.47 20.96
C LEU A 27 47.16 11.27 20.65
N LEU A 28 46.53 12.19 19.90
CA LEU A 28 45.17 12.05 19.39
C LEU A 28 45.04 10.84 18.44
N ASP A 29 45.95 10.70 17.47
CA ASP A 29 45.95 9.55 16.53
C ASP A 29 46.13 8.19 17.25
N LEU A 30 47.01 8.16 18.26
CA LEU A 30 47.19 6.98 19.13
C LEU A 30 45.93 6.68 19.96
N LEU A 31 45.29 7.71 20.49
CA LEU A 31 44.06 7.56 21.27
C LEU A 31 42.90 7.08 20.38
N GLU A 32 42.72 7.65 19.19
CA GLU A 32 41.71 7.23 18.21
C GLU A 32 41.90 5.76 17.82
N THR A 33 43.14 5.34 17.56
CA THR A 33 43.48 3.94 17.27
C THR A 33 43.13 3.03 18.44
N ALA A 34 43.48 3.41 19.67
CA ALA A 34 43.18 2.63 20.87
C ALA A 34 41.67 2.54 21.18
N VAL A 35 40.91 3.61 20.90
CA VAL A 35 39.45 3.64 21.05
C VAL A 35 38.79 2.73 20.02
N LEU A 36 39.26 2.76 18.77
CA LEU A 36 38.77 1.86 17.73
C LEU A 36 39.03 0.38 18.08
N GLU A 37 40.24 0.06 18.55
CA GLU A 37 40.61 -1.29 19.00
C GLU A 37 39.75 -1.76 20.17
N LEU A 38 39.49 -0.89 21.15
CA LEU A 38 38.58 -1.19 22.26
C LEU A 38 37.17 -1.48 21.73
N TYR A 39 36.64 -0.64 20.83
CA TYR A 39 35.29 -0.82 20.28
C TYR A 39 35.15 -2.15 19.51
N ILE A 40 36.16 -2.53 18.73
CA ILE A 40 36.20 -3.83 18.05
C ILE A 40 36.25 -4.98 19.07
N SER A 41 37.01 -4.85 20.17
CA SER A 41 37.05 -5.89 21.22
C SER A 41 35.69 -6.08 21.92
N VAL A 42 34.91 -5.00 22.06
CA VAL A 42 33.55 -5.05 22.63
C VAL A 42 32.57 -5.80 21.71
N LEU A 43 32.84 -5.84 20.40
CA LEU A 43 32.06 -6.64 19.44
C LEU A 43 32.57 -8.08 19.33
N ASP A 44 33.88 -8.28 19.45
CA ASP A 44 34.60 -9.52 19.17
C ASP A 44 34.71 -10.44 20.39
N HIS A 45 33.56 -10.92 20.88
CA HIS A 45 33.52 -11.99 21.89
C HIS A 45 32.23 -12.80 21.80
N PHE A 46 32.25 -13.98 22.43
CA PHE A 46 31.10 -14.85 22.59
C PHE A 46 30.41 -14.60 23.92
N THR A 47 29.09 -14.49 23.89
CA THR A 47 28.24 -14.52 25.07
C THR A 47 28.02 -15.97 25.46
N LYS A 48 28.64 -16.37 26.56
CA LYS A 48 28.69 -17.75 27.07
C LYS A 48 27.38 -18.14 27.77
N ASP A 49 27.40 -18.17 29.10
CA ASP A 49 26.27 -18.57 29.95
C ASP A 49 25.11 -17.58 29.88
N THR A 50 25.40 -16.27 29.76
CA THR A 50 24.37 -15.24 29.59
C THR A 50 24.74 -14.22 28.51
N GLU A 51 23.73 -13.68 27.83
CA GLU A 51 23.90 -12.60 26.86
C GLU A 51 24.34 -11.29 27.53
N TYR A 52 24.08 -11.13 28.84
CA TYR A 52 24.41 -9.95 29.64
C TYR A 52 25.87 -9.88 30.08
N ASP A 53 26.64 -10.95 29.92
CA ASP A 53 28.09 -10.94 30.11
C ASP A 53 28.79 -10.00 29.10
N SER A 54 28.09 -9.67 28.00
CA SER A 54 28.51 -8.63 27.08
C SER A 54 28.24 -7.24 27.65
N VAL A 55 29.30 -6.43 27.73
CA VAL A 55 29.22 -5.00 28.06
C VAL A 55 28.25 -4.26 27.13
N LEU A 56 28.24 -4.62 25.83
CA LEU A 56 27.37 -3.99 24.85
C LEU A 56 25.90 -4.34 25.07
N VAL A 57 25.60 -5.60 25.36
CA VAL A 57 24.22 -6.05 25.66
C VAL A 57 23.75 -5.43 26.97
N SER A 58 24.58 -5.44 28.02
CA SER A 58 24.28 -4.79 29.29
C SER A 58 24.01 -3.29 29.11
N PHE A 59 24.84 -2.58 28.34
CA PHE A 59 24.64 -1.17 28.01
C PHE A 59 23.33 -0.93 27.26
N LEU A 60 23.00 -1.77 26.28
CA LEU A 60 21.72 -1.71 25.56
C LEU A 60 20.52 -1.91 26.49
N THR A 61 20.66 -2.78 27.48
CA THR A 61 19.61 -3.04 28.47
C THR A 61 19.35 -1.79 29.30
N VAL A 62 20.40 -1.08 29.73
CA VAL A 62 20.29 0.22 30.41
C VAL A 62 19.71 1.29 29.48
N LEU A 63 20.14 1.33 28.21
CA LEU A 63 19.66 2.27 27.20
C LEU A 63 18.15 2.13 26.91
N SER A 64 17.59 0.95 27.17
CA SER A 64 16.16 0.68 27.03
C SER A 64 15.31 1.25 28.17
N VAL A 65 15.93 1.80 29.23
CA VAL A 65 15.23 2.45 30.35
C VAL A 65 15.18 3.96 30.11
N ARG A 66 13.98 4.53 30.14
CA ARG A 66 13.74 5.97 30.01
C ARG A 66 14.03 6.70 31.32
N ALA A 67 14.20 8.02 31.24
CA ALA A 67 14.47 8.87 32.40
C ALA A 67 13.35 8.86 33.46
N ASP A 68 12.13 8.46 33.09
CA ASP A 68 10.99 8.29 33.99
C ASP A 68 10.91 6.89 34.62
N GLY A 69 11.91 6.03 34.39
CA GLY A 69 11.95 4.65 34.89
C GLY A 69 11.11 3.66 34.09
N THR A 70 10.48 4.09 32.98
CA THR A 70 9.71 3.20 32.11
C THR A 70 10.58 2.57 31.02
N TRP A 71 10.13 1.43 30.48
CA TRP A 71 10.81 0.78 29.35
C TRP A 71 10.51 1.50 28.04
N GLU A 72 11.53 1.57 27.19
CA GLU A 72 11.40 2.08 25.84
C GLU A 72 10.72 1.03 24.94
N GLY A 73 9.63 1.42 24.29
CA GLY A 73 8.94 0.55 23.34
C GLY A 73 9.78 0.26 22.09
N TYR A 74 9.43 -0.81 21.37
CA TYR A 74 10.10 -1.24 20.14
C TYR A 74 10.24 -0.11 19.10
N GLU A 75 9.24 0.77 18.98
CA GLU A 75 9.26 1.92 18.05
C GLU A 75 10.45 2.87 18.28
N GLY A 76 10.86 3.06 19.54
CA GLY A 76 11.97 3.95 19.92
C GLY A 76 13.32 3.23 19.98
N PHE A 77 13.30 1.95 20.35
CA PHE A 77 14.50 1.18 20.60
C PHE A 77 15.10 0.55 19.33
N THR A 78 14.27 0.06 18.39
CA THR A 78 14.71 -0.55 17.12
C THR A 78 15.59 0.36 16.25
N PRO A 79 15.32 1.68 16.14
CA PRO A 79 16.24 2.61 15.48
C PRO A 79 17.62 2.72 16.15
N LYS A 80 17.70 2.66 17.49
CA LYS A 80 18.96 2.71 18.24
C LYS A 80 19.81 1.47 17.96
N LEU A 81 19.18 0.28 17.95
CA LEU A 81 19.83 -0.98 17.56
C LEU A 81 20.37 -0.91 16.13
N SER A 82 19.59 -0.35 15.21
CA SER A 82 20.01 -0.18 13.81
C SER A 82 21.18 0.80 13.65
N ALA A 83 21.20 1.89 14.42
CA ALA A 83 22.29 2.86 14.42
C ALA A 83 23.60 2.23 14.92
N ILE A 84 23.54 1.45 16.01
CA ILE A 84 24.71 0.72 16.54
C ILE A 84 25.26 -0.23 15.49
N MET A 85 24.40 -0.99 14.79
CA MET A 85 24.85 -1.87 13.71
C MET A 85 25.52 -1.13 12.55
N ALA A 86 25.03 0.05 12.17
CA ALA A 86 25.63 0.87 11.13
C ALA A 86 27.01 1.40 11.56
N ILE A 87 27.11 1.94 12.78
CA ILE A 87 28.38 2.41 13.36
C ILE A 87 29.38 1.26 13.45
N SER A 88 28.95 0.08 13.90
CA SER A 88 29.83 -1.09 13.98
C SER A 88 30.39 -1.51 12.62
N ARG A 89 29.59 -1.46 11.56
CA ARG A 89 30.08 -1.75 10.20
C ARG A 89 31.13 -0.74 9.74
N LEU A 90 30.92 0.54 10.00
CA LEU A 90 31.88 1.60 9.70
C LEU A 90 33.20 1.40 10.47
N CYS A 91 33.12 1.13 11.78
CA CYS A 91 34.30 0.84 12.59
C CYS A 91 35.08 -0.39 12.08
N ILE A 92 34.39 -1.44 11.64
CA ILE A 92 35.02 -2.63 11.04
C ILE A 92 35.76 -2.28 9.75
N ILE A 93 35.17 -1.43 8.88
CA ILE A 93 35.82 -0.98 7.64
C ILE A 93 37.08 -0.17 7.96
N LYS A 94 36.98 0.83 8.84
CA LYS A 94 38.14 1.64 9.27
C LYS A 94 39.23 0.76 9.87
N TYR A 95 38.86 -0.16 10.76
CA TYR A 95 39.79 -1.09 11.38
C TYR A 95 40.47 -2.00 10.35
N ALA A 96 39.75 -2.51 9.36
CA ALA A 96 40.33 -3.32 8.29
C ALA A 96 41.35 -2.54 7.44
N VAL A 97 41.04 -1.29 7.10
CA VAL A 97 41.97 -0.39 6.38
C VAL A 97 43.23 -0.15 7.19
N ASP A 98 43.08 0.17 8.48
CA ASP A 98 44.21 0.44 9.37
C ASP A 98 45.08 -0.82 9.59
N GLN A 99 44.46 -1.99 9.77
CA GLN A 99 45.18 -3.26 9.94
C GLN A 99 45.96 -3.64 8.67
N ARG A 100 45.39 -3.43 7.48
CA ARG A 100 46.12 -3.65 6.24
C ARG A 100 47.31 -2.70 6.12
N ALA A 101 47.12 -1.41 6.42
CA ALA A 101 48.22 -0.44 6.42
C ALA A 101 49.33 -0.79 7.42
N LYS A 102 48.97 -1.25 8.64
CA LYS A 102 49.93 -1.75 9.64
C LYS A 102 50.70 -2.98 9.11
N THR A 103 50.00 -3.92 8.47
CA THR A 103 50.60 -5.15 7.91
C THR A 103 51.58 -4.84 6.78
N ILE A 104 51.23 -3.93 5.88
CA ILE A 104 52.12 -3.48 4.79
C ILE A 104 53.37 -2.82 5.37
N LYS A 105 53.23 -1.90 6.35
CA LYS A 105 54.36 -1.26 7.03
C LYS A 105 55.30 -2.28 7.69
N GLN A 106 54.75 -3.29 8.38
CA GLN A 106 55.55 -4.36 9.00
C GLN A 106 56.31 -5.19 7.96
N LYS A 107 55.70 -5.49 6.81
CA LYS A 107 56.33 -6.23 5.72
C LYS A 107 57.42 -5.44 5.00
N MET A 108 57.22 -4.14 4.82
CA MET A 108 58.26 -3.23 4.34
C MET A 108 59.47 -3.18 5.30
N GLN A 109 59.23 -3.21 6.62
CA GLN A 109 60.29 -3.32 7.62
C GLN A 109 61.03 -4.67 7.58
N GLN A 110 60.39 -5.72 7.06
CA GLN A 110 61.00 -7.05 6.81
C GLN A 110 61.73 -7.15 5.47
N ARG A 111 62.10 -6.02 4.85
CA ARG A 111 62.86 -5.90 3.58
C ARG A 111 62.11 -6.36 2.31
N GLN A 112 60.79 -6.41 2.33
CA GLN A 112 60.00 -6.57 1.10
C GLN A 112 59.89 -5.25 0.33
N SER A 113 59.82 -5.33 -1.00
CA SER A 113 59.49 -4.15 -1.82
C SER A 113 58.04 -3.69 -1.55
N GLN A 114 57.69 -2.44 -1.88
CA GLN A 114 56.34 -1.93 -1.63
C GLN A 114 55.26 -2.74 -2.37
N GLU A 115 55.51 -3.09 -3.63
CA GLU A 115 54.59 -3.91 -4.44
C GLU A 115 54.41 -5.31 -3.85
N GLU A 116 55.51 -5.94 -3.42
CA GLU A 116 55.50 -7.27 -2.81
C GLU A 116 54.83 -7.29 -1.42
N ALA A 117 54.97 -6.21 -0.64
CA ALA A 117 54.29 -6.05 0.65
C ALA A 117 52.78 -5.83 0.48
N GLU A 118 52.36 -5.10 -0.55
CA GLU A 118 50.95 -4.86 -0.88
C GLU A 118 50.24 -6.13 -1.41
N GLU A 119 50.93 -6.92 -2.25
CA GLU A 119 50.41 -8.17 -2.82
C GLU A 119 50.31 -9.28 -1.76
N ASN A 120 51.31 -9.42 -0.90
CA ASN A 120 51.31 -10.44 0.15
C ASN A 120 50.37 -10.10 1.32
N SER A 121 49.90 -8.86 1.46
CA SER A 121 49.01 -8.45 2.54
C SER A 121 47.56 -8.85 2.28
N PRO A 122 46.79 -9.25 3.31
CA PRO A 122 45.40 -9.62 3.13
C PRO A 122 44.61 -8.45 2.50
N SER A 123 43.70 -8.79 1.59
CA SER A 123 42.83 -7.77 0.98
C SER A 123 41.86 -7.20 2.03
N HIS A 124 41.40 -5.96 1.80
CA HIS A 124 40.36 -5.36 2.63
C HIS A 124 39.13 -6.27 2.75
N PHE A 125 38.74 -6.90 1.64
CA PHE A 125 37.61 -7.83 1.60
C PHE A 125 37.83 -9.07 2.48
N ALA A 126 39.05 -9.62 2.50
CA ALA A 126 39.38 -10.78 3.33
C ALA A 126 39.26 -10.45 4.83
N LEU A 127 39.85 -9.33 5.26
CA LEU A 127 39.79 -8.87 6.67
C LEU A 127 38.35 -8.59 7.12
N ILE A 128 37.56 -7.91 6.28
CA ILE A 128 36.16 -7.60 6.58
C ILE A 128 35.33 -8.89 6.64
N SER A 129 35.54 -9.82 5.71
CA SER A 129 34.81 -11.09 5.65
C SER A 129 35.10 -11.97 6.87
N GLU A 130 36.35 -12.00 7.33
CA GLU A 130 36.76 -12.74 8.53
C GLU A 130 36.05 -12.20 9.78
N MET A 131 36.15 -10.90 10.05
CA MET A 131 35.48 -10.26 11.19
C MET A 131 33.96 -10.43 11.13
N THR A 132 33.38 -10.31 9.93
CA THR A 132 31.95 -10.47 9.72
C THR A 132 31.48 -11.89 10.08
N ARG A 133 32.21 -12.92 9.64
CA ARG A 133 31.89 -14.32 9.99
C ARG A 133 32.09 -14.59 11.47
N ARG A 134 33.16 -14.07 12.05
CA ARG A 134 33.57 -14.33 13.43
C ARG A 134 32.59 -13.77 14.46
N PHE A 135 32.19 -12.50 14.35
CA PHE A 135 31.38 -11.86 15.40
C PHE A 135 30.15 -11.07 14.93
N MET A 136 29.97 -10.81 13.62
CA MET A 136 28.79 -10.09 13.12
C MET A 136 27.62 -11.01 12.74
N VAL A 137 27.90 -12.14 12.10
CA VAL A 137 26.89 -13.11 11.64
C VAL A 137 26.80 -14.31 12.57
N GLY A 138 27.95 -14.84 13.02
CA GLY A 138 28.06 -16.09 13.77
C GLY A 138 27.66 -17.29 12.90
N GLY A 139 28.63 -18.02 12.36
CA GLY A 139 28.36 -18.91 11.22
C GLY A 139 29.27 -20.12 11.08
N GLY A 140 29.31 -20.98 12.10
CA GLY A 140 29.80 -22.35 11.99
C GLY A 140 29.11 -23.27 13.00
N GLU A 141 29.16 -24.59 12.80
CA GLU A 141 28.72 -25.55 13.83
C GLU A 141 29.55 -25.37 15.11
N GLY A 142 28.88 -25.21 16.25
CA GLY A 142 29.51 -25.16 17.58
C GLY A 142 29.86 -23.76 18.13
N TRP A 143 29.45 -22.67 17.48
CA TRP A 143 29.69 -21.32 18.01
C TRP A 143 28.57 -20.88 18.98
N GLU A 144 28.97 -20.33 20.12
CA GLU A 144 28.08 -19.64 21.08
C GLU A 144 27.56 -18.31 20.50
N THR A 145 26.52 -17.74 21.12
CA THR A 145 25.91 -16.48 20.65
C THR A 145 26.89 -15.29 20.72
N THR A 146 26.70 -14.26 19.88
CA THR A 146 27.50 -13.02 19.93
C THR A 146 26.62 -11.81 20.29
N PRO A 147 27.20 -10.69 20.79
CA PRO A 147 26.46 -9.46 21.05
C PRO A 147 25.73 -8.95 19.81
N THR A 148 26.34 -9.08 18.64
CA THR A 148 25.75 -8.67 17.37
C THR A 148 24.52 -9.51 17.02
N GLN A 149 24.59 -10.83 17.26
CA GLN A 149 23.47 -11.73 17.00
C GLN A 149 22.28 -11.45 17.93
N PHE A 150 22.55 -11.07 19.19
CA PHE A 150 21.51 -10.57 20.10
C PHE A 150 20.84 -9.29 19.54
N ILE A 151 21.63 -8.31 19.12
CA ILE A 151 21.13 -7.06 18.52
C ILE A 151 20.28 -7.32 17.29
N ILE A 152 20.72 -8.21 16.39
CA ILE A 152 19.98 -8.58 15.17
C ILE A 152 18.65 -9.27 15.53
N ARG A 153 18.65 -10.24 16.46
CA ARG A 153 17.43 -10.92 16.91
C ARG A 153 16.43 -9.94 17.51
N LEU A 154 16.88 -9.07 18.42
CA LEU A 154 16.03 -8.08 19.08
C LEU A 154 15.49 -7.04 18.09
N ARG A 155 16.31 -6.62 17.13
CA ARG A 155 15.91 -5.72 16.03
C ARG A 155 14.83 -6.37 15.16
N ASN A 156 15.03 -7.62 14.74
CA ASN A 156 14.07 -8.35 13.92
C ASN A 156 12.74 -8.56 14.65
N PHE A 157 12.79 -8.89 15.95
CA PHE A 157 11.60 -8.94 16.79
C PHE A 157 10.87 -7.61 16.86
N GLY A 158 11.58 -6.50 17.08
CA GLY A 158 10.98 -5.16 17.12
C GLY A 158 10.35 -4.75 15.78
N MET A 159 10.97 -5.11 14.65
CA MET A 159 10.39 -4.90 13.31
C MET A 159 9.12 -5.74 13.10
N ALA A 160 9.13 -7.02 13.46
CA ALA A 160 7.96 -7.89 13.36
C ALA A 160 6.81 -7.41 14.26
N ALA A 161 7.12 -6.97 15.49
CA ALA A 161 6.15 -6.37 16.40
C ALA A 161 5.55 -5.08 15.82
N GLN A 162 6.36 -4.25 15.16
CA GLN A 162 5.89 -3.03 14.50
C GLN A 162 4.94 -3.31 13.33
N ASN A 163 5.17 -4.38 12.57
CA ASN A 163 4.32 -4.75 11.44
C ASN A 163 3.01 -5.42 11.87
N ASN A 164 3.01 -6.16 12.99
CA ASN A 164 1.86 -6.91 13.48
C ASN A 164 1.04 -6.18 14.56
N THR A 165 1.52 -5.08 15.10
CA THR A 165 0.81 -4.30 16.12
C THR A 165 0.32 -2.99 15.52
N ALA A 166 -0.98 -2.71 15.63
CA ALA A 166 -1.54 -1.44 15.19
C ALA A 166 -0.92 -0.29 16.00
N ALA A 167 -0.04 0.49 15.37
CA ALA A 167 0.65 1.60 16.02
C ALA A 167 -0.34 2.60 16.66
N HIS A 168 0.01 3.12 17.84
CA HIS A 168 -0.80 4.14 18.49
C HIS A 168 -0.90 5.39 17.59
N GLY A 169 -2.12 5.92 17.44
CA GLY A 169 -2.38 7.08 16.58
C GLY A 169 -1.56 8.29 17.03
N SER A 170 -0.58 8.69 16.22
CA SER A 170 0.32 9.83 16.50
C SER A 170 -0.22 11.18 16.05
N VAL A 171 -1.35 11.19 15.34
CA VAL A 171 -2.01 12.37 14.82
C VAL A 171 -3.43 12.44 15.38
N SER A 172 -3.79 13.59 15.95
CA SER A 172 -5.16 13.90 16.37
C SER A 172 -5.63 15.21 15.75
N TRP A 173 -6.95 15.40 15.71
CA TRP A 173 -7.57 16.61 15.18
C TRP A 173 -8.42 17.25 16.28
N ASP A 174 -8.17 18.53 16.56
CA ASP A 174 -9.04 19.30 17.44
C ASP A 174 -10.33 19.66 16.68
N LYS A 175 -11.49 19.20 17.20
CA LYS A 175 -12.81 19.43 16.58
C LYS A 175 -13.23 20.89 16.64
N GLY A 176 -12.70 21.69 17.58
CA GLY A 176 -13.11 23.09 17.76
C GLY A 176 -12.35 24.08 16.87
N ARG A 177 -11.07 23.82 16.58
CA ARG A 177 -10.19 24.75 15.83
C ARG A 177 -9.70 24.23 14.48
N GLU A 178 -10.08 22.99 14.11
CA GLU A 178 -9.58 22.30 12.92
C GLU A 178 -8.04 22.20 12.83
N GLU A 179 -7.39 22.25 13.99
CA GLU A 179 -5.94 22.10 14.11
C GLU A 179 -5.55 20.62 14.13
N LEU A 180 -4.55 20.28 13.32
CA LEU A 180 -3.86 18.99 13.40
C LEU A 180 -2.84 19.05 14.54
N ILE A 181 -2.83 18.02 15.38
CA ILE A 181 -1.89 17.85 16.48
C ILE A 181 -1.01 16.63 16.20
N TYR A 182 0.30 16.83 16.06
CA TYR A 182 1.30 15.77 15.87
C TYR A 182 2.51 16.00 16.77
N LYS A 183 2.75 15.11 17.75
CA LYS A 183 3.90 15.19 18.70
C LYS A 183 4.16 16.60 19.26
N GLY A 184 3.11 17.29 19.68
CA GLY A 184 3.17 18.67 20.22
C GLY A 184 3.13 19.79 19.18
N ILE A 185 3.27 19.48 17.89
CA ILE A 185 3.10 20.42 16.78
C ILE A 185 1.60 20.63 16.55
N ARG A 186 1.17 21.89 16.51
CA ARG A 186 -0.18 22.29 16.10
C ARG A 186 -0.10 23.00 14.76
N LEU A 187 -0.95 22.62 13.81
CA LEU A 187 -0.95 23.19 12.47
C LEU A 187 -2.35 23.15 11.87
N SER A 188 -2.86 24.29 11.43
CA SER A 188 -4.08 24.37 10.61
C SER A 188 -3.75 24.34 9.11
N VAL A 189 -4.73 24.07 8.27
CA VAL A 189 -4.56 24.18 6.80
C VAL A 189 -4.29 25.64 6.40
N LEU A 190 -4.92 26.61 7.08
CA LEU A 190 -4.72 28.04 6.84
C LEU A 190 -3.26 28.47 7.08
N ASP A 191 -2.63 27.90 8.11
CA ASP A 191 -1.20 28.13 8.41
C ASP A 191 -0.31 27.68 7.24
N VAL A 192 -0.62 26.53 6.64
CA VAL A 192 0.11 26.01 5.48
C VAL A 192 -0.13 26.89 4.24
N GLN A 193 -1.37 27.33 4.00
CA GLN A 193 -1.69 28.25 2.90
C GLN A 193 -0.98 29.59 3.04
N ALA A 194 -0.91 30.15 4.25
CA ALA A 194 -0.21 31.39 4.53
C ALA A 194 1.31 31.23 4.29
N MET A 195 1.87 30.10 4.74
CA MET A 195 3.27 29.75 4.49
C MET A 195 3.59 29.63 3.00
N MET A 196 2.70 29.02 2.20
CA MET A 196 2.88 28.92 0.74
C MET A 196 2.79 30.26 0.04
N ARG A 197 1.79 31.09 0.37
CA ARG A 197 1.66 32.44 -0.18
C ARG A 197 2.89 33.30 0.11
N LEU A 198 3.39 33.26 1.35
CA LEU A 198 4.60 33.98 1.73
C LEU A 198 5.84 33.48 0.95
N ALA A 199 5.98 32.17 0.78
CA ALA A 199 7.10 31.58 0.04
C ALA A 199 7.08 31.95 -1.45
N VAL A 200 5.90 31.94 -2.08
CA VAL A 200 5.72 32.40 -3.47
C VAL A 200 6.08 33.88 -3.59
N GLN A 201 5.52 34.74 -2.72
CA GLN A 201 5.77 36.18 -2.75
C GLN A 201 7.27 36.51 -2.56
N GLN A 202 7.95 35.82 -1.63
CA GLN A 202 9.39 35.99 -1.45
C GLN A 202 10.18 35.57 -2.69
N LEU A 203 9.78 34.49 -3.36
CA LEU A 203 10.42 34.02 -4.57
C LEU A 203 10.17 34.98 -5.73
N GLU A 204 8.95 35.52 -5.88
CA GLU A 204 8.62 36.55 -6.87
C GLU A 204 9.49 37.79 -6.69
N ILE A 205 9.59 38.30 -5.46
CA ILE A 205 10.45 39.46 -5.17
C ILE A 205 11.89 39.16 -5.57
N ILE A 206 12.46 38.03 -5.17
CA ILE A 206 13.85 37.69 -5.51
C ILE A 206 14.01 37.52 -7.03
N LEU A 207 13.09 36.80 -7.68
CA LEU A 207 13.18 36.52 -9.11
C LEU A 207 13.05 37.80 -9.94
N TYR A 208 11.99 38.59 -9.72
CA TYR A 208 11.73 39.78 -10.53
C TYR A 208 12.68 40.93 -10.17
N LYS A 209 12.81 41.26 -8.88
CA LYS A 209 13.61 42.41 -8.45
C LYS A 209 15.11 42.12 -8.54
N ASP A 210 15.55 41.01 -7.95
CA ASP A 210 16.99 40.76 -7.77
C ASP A 210 17.61 40.01 -8.96
N LEU A 211 16.89 39.06 -9.58
CA LEU A 211 17.43 38.22 -10.66
C LEU A 211 17.12 38.76 -12.07
N LEU A 212 15.91 39.29 -12.30
CA LEU A 212 15.51 39.91 -13.57
C LEU A 212 15.69 41.44 -13.57
N LEU A 213 16.21 42.00 -12.47
CA LEU A 213 16.65 43.40 -12.35
C LEU A 213 15.53 44.43 -12.63
N PHE A 214 14.33 44.22 -12.09
CA PHE A 214 13.27 45.23 -12.07
C PHE A 214 13.39 46.18 -10.86
N THR A 215 13.02 47.45 -11.02
CA THR A 215 13.17 48.51 -10.00
C THR A 215 12.17 48.35 -8.85
N GLU A 216 10.91 48.03 -9.18
CA GLU A 216 9.84 47.74 -8.22
C GLU A 216 9.07 46.50 -8.69
N TYR A 217 8.72 45.61 -7.76
CA TYR A 217 7.71 44.58 -8.00
C TYR A 217 6.39 45.14 -7.46
N SER A 218 5.51 45.57 -8.37
CA SER A 218 4.09 45.76 -8.08
C SER A 218 3.33 44.57 -8.65
N GLU A 219 2.09 44.31 -8.23
CA GLU A 219 1.22 43.19 -8.68
C GLU A 219 0.86 43.22 -10.19
N GLN A 220 1.70 43.85 -11.01
CA GLN A 220 1.62 43.94 -12.46
C GLN A 220 1.82 42.59 -13.12
N SER A 221 1.11 42.38 -14.22
CA SER A 221 1.21 41.13 -14.98
C SER A 221 2.59 41.00 -15.65
N PRO A 222 3.11 39.77 -15.89
CA PRO A 222 4.37 39.58 -16.61
C PRO A 222 4.42 40.28 -17.97
N ALA A 223 3.28 40.45 -18.63
CA ALA A 223 3.15 41.19 -19.89
C ALA A 223 3.43 42.70 -19.72
N GLU A 224 2.99 43.30 -18.62
CA GLU A 224 3.25 44.71 -18.28
C GLU A 224 4.74 44.95 -17.94
N LEU A 225 5.42 43.92 -17.42
CA LEU A 225 6.86 43.94 -17.15
C LEU A 225 7.72 43.75 -18.41
N GLY A 226 7.10 43.58 -19.59
CA GLY A 226 7.80 43.34 -20.85
C GLY A 226 8.54 42.00 -20.89
N LEU A 227 8.11 41.03 -20.06
CA LEU A 227 8.67 39.68 -20.09
C LEU A 227 8.13 38.92 -21.29
N PRO A 228 8.96 38.05 -21.91
CA PRO A 228 8.50 37.12 -22.91
C PRO A 228 7.32 36.25 -22.40
N GLU A 229 6.28 36.12 -23.22
CA GLU A 229 5.08 35.34 -22.88
C GLU A 229 5.37 33.83 -22.96
N ILE A 230 4.87 33.07 -21.98
CA ILE A 230 4.98 31.61 -21.96
C ILE A 230 3.70 31.00 -22.57
N PRO A 231 3.77 30.36 -23.75
CA PRO A 231 2.60 29.85 -24.47
C PRO A 231 2.22 28.45 -23.97
N TRP A 232 1.66 28.39 -22.77
CA TRP A 232 1.45 27.13 -22.05
C TRP A 232 0.61 26.06 -22.76
N ASP A 233 -0.37 26.47 -23.58
CA ASP A 233 -1.22 25.51 -24.33
C ASP A 233 -0.47 24.84 -25.48
N GLN A 234 0.67 25.41 -25.88
CA GLN A 234 1.51 24.95 -26.99
C GLN A 234 2.88 24.47 -26.51
N LEU A 235 3.17 24.61 -25.23
CA LEU A 235 4.43 24.17 -24.61
C LEU A 235 4.34 22.66 -24.33
N LEU A 236 4.75 21.87 -25.31
CA LEU A 236 4.83 20.42 -25.23
C LEU A 236 6.29 19.98 -25.16
N ASP A 237 6.62 19.14 -24.18
CA ASP A 237 7.94 18.54 -24.08
C ASP A 237 7.93 17.11 -24.64
N ASN A 238 8.93 16.76 -25.46
CA ASN A 238 9.11 15.39 -25.93
C ASN A 238 10.04 14.62 -24.98
N ALA A 239 9.45 13.90 -24.02
CA ALA A 239 10.19 13.10 -23.06
C ALA A 239 11.15 12.07 -23.68
N THR A 240 10.89 11.59 -24.90
CA THR A 240 11.76 10.60 -25.58
C THR A 240 12.97 11.21 -26.26
N ASN A 241 13.09 12.53 -26.26
CA ASN A 241 14.23 13.18 -26.87
C ASN A 241 15.45 13.09 -25.93
N GLU A 242 16.43 12.31 -26.35
CA GLU A 242 17.69 12.02 -25.66
C GLU A 242 18.84 12.91 -26.13
N THR A 243 18.60 13.88 -27.03
CA THR A 243 19.69 14.74 -27.52
C THR A 243 20.35 15.46 -26.36
N ILE A 244 21.69 15.46 -26.37
CA ILE A 244 22.51 16.07 -25.33
C ILE A 244 22.13 17.55 -25.19
N ARG A 245 21.99 18.03 -23.95
CA ARG A 245 21.53 19.38 -23.57
C ARG A 245 20.07 19.71 -23.86
N HIS A 246 19.28 18.78 -24.37
CA HIS A 246 17.86 19.06 -24.63
C HIS A 246 17.08 19.39 -23.37
N SER A 247 16.23 20.40 -23.49
CA SER A 247 15.22 20.81 -22.50
C SER A 247 13.98 21.37 -23.21
N PHE A 248 12.82 21.35 -22.56
CA PHE A 248 11.63 22.02 -23.10
C PHE A 248 11.84 23.53 -23.30
N ILE A 249 12.79 24.13 -22.57
CA ILE A 249 13.18 25.53 -22.72
C ILE A 249 13.71 25.85 -24.12
N ASP A 250 14.31 24.87 -24.83
CA ASP A 250 14.79 25.06 -26.20
C ASP A 250 13.64 25.46 -27.15
N THR A 251 12.43 24.96 -26.90
CA THR A 251 11.24 25.31 -27.70
C THR A 251 10.84 26.78 -27.52
N LEU A 252 11.08 27.35 -26.34
CA LEU A 252 10.81 28.77 -26.06
C LEU A 252 11.79 29.67 -26.82
N PHE A 253 13.08 29.32 -26.85
CA PHE A 253 14.08 30.03 -27.65
C PHE A 253 13.87 29.90 -29.16
N GLN A 254 13.40 28.75 -29.64
CA GLN A 254 13.12 28.58 -31.07
C GLN A 254 11.94 29.44 -31.51
N ARG A 255 10.91 29.54 -30.67
CA ARG A 255 9.67 30.25 -30.99
C ARG A 255 9.86 31.75 -31.15
N ASP A 256 10.66 32.37 -30.28
CA ASP A 256 10.93 33.81 -30.34
C ASP A 256 12.11 34.15 -31.27
N GLY A 257 12.60 33.20 -32.06
CA GLY A 257 13.74 33.37 -32.94
C GLY A 257 15.06 33.63 -32.21
N GLY A 258 15.15 33.26 -30.92
CA GLY A 258 16.30 33.53 -30.06
C GLY A 258 16.32 34.95 -29.48
N ALA A 259 15.23 35.71 -29.58
CA ALA A 259 15.15 37.08 -29.07
C ALA A 259 15.42 37.16 -27.56
N SER A 260 14.91 36.19 -26.78
CA SER A 260 15.16 36.03 -25.34
C SER A 260 16.56 35.52 -24.98
N LYS A 261 17.37 35.04 -25.94
CA LYS A 261 18.73 34.59 -25.62
C LYS A 261 19.56 35.76 -25.12
N GLY A 262 20.12 35.63 -23.92
CA GLY A 262 20.84 36.71 -23.24
C GLY A 262 19.94 37.90 -22.85
N TRP A 263 18.66 37.66 -22.55
CA TRP A 263 17.71 38.72 -22.20
C TRP A 263 18.20 39.62 -21.05
N VAL A 264 18.72 39.03 -19.96
CA VAL A 264 19.19 39.78 -18.79
C VAL A 264 20.40 40.66 -19.13
N ILE A 265 21.38 40.13 -19.88
CA ILE A 265 22.56 40.92 -20.28
C ILE A 265 22.17 42.04 -21.26
N LYS A 266 21.23 41.80 -22.19
CA LYS A 266 20.68 42.86 -23.06
C LYS A 266 20.05 43.99 -22.24
N LYS A 267 19.26 43.64 -21.21
CA LYS A 267 18.67 44.62 -20.29
C LYS A 267 19.73 45.42 -19.52
N VAL A 268 20.77 44.74 -19.02
CA VAL A 268 21.92 45.40 -18.36
C VAL A 268 22.65 46.36 -19.30
N LEU A 269 22.80 46.01 -20.58
CA LEU A 269 23.48 46.85 -21.57
C LEU A 269 22.65 48.06 -22.03
N GLN A 270 21.32 47.92 -22.07
CA GLN A 270 20.37 48.96 -22.49
C GLN A 270 20.12 50.00 -21.40
N ASP A 271 20.07 49.60 -20.13
CA ASP A 271 19.86 50.50 -18.99
C ASP A 271 21.19 51.10 -18.51
N SER A 272 21.34 52.42 -18.62
CA SER A 272 22.56 53.14 -18.23
C SER A 272 22.91 53.01 -16.73
N SER A 273 21.90 52.85 -15.87
CA SER A 273 22.06 52.69 -14.43
C SER A 273 22.51 51.28 -14.05
N LEU A 274 22.04 50.25 -14.76
CA LEU A 274 22.47 48.87 -14.56
C LEU A 274 23.85 48.65 -15.18
N ARG A 275 24.10 49.19 -16.38
CA ARG A 275 25.38 49.14 -17.06
C ARG A 275 26.52 49.67 -16.20
N SER A 276 26.35 50.84 -15.58
CA SER A 276 27.36 51.44 -14.71
C SER A 276 27.64 50.64 -13.42
N LYS A 277 26.68 49.83 -12.94
CA LYS A 277 26.85 48.97 -11.76
C LYS A 277 27.50 47.63 -12.11
N TRP A 278 27.08 47.05 -13.23
CA TRP A 278 27.43 45.68 -13.63
C TRP A 278 28.67 45.58 -14.51
N ILE A 279 28.97 46.61 -15.32
CA ILE A 279 30.05 46.57 -16.31
C ILE A 279 31.17 47.53 -15.89
N LYS A 280 32.38 46.99 -15.72
CA LYS A 280 33.58 47.79 -15.41
C LYS A 280 34.23 48.38 -16.65
N SER A 281 34.40 47.56 -17.69
CA SER A 281 35.02 47.93 -18.94
C SER A 281 34.39 47.14 -20.09
N ILE A 282 34.42 47.71 -21.30
CA ILE A 282 34.02 47.03 -22.54
C ILE A 282 35.24 47.14 -23.45
N GLY A 283 35.87 46.00 -23.75
CA GLY A 283 37.05 45.93 -24.61
C GLY A 283 36.85 44.97 -25.78
N ASP A 284 37.87 44.86 -26.65
CA ASP A 284 37.84 44.01 -27.85
C ASP A 284 37.70 42.52 -27.53
N ASN A 285 38.04 42.09 -26.30
CA ASN A 285 37.93 40.72 -25.80
C ASN A 285 36.62 40.43 -25.01
N GLY A 286 35.68 41.38 -24.92
CA GLY A 286 34.38 41.17 -24.26
C GLY A 286 34.02 42.20 -23.17
N VAL A 287 32.97 41.88 -22.41
CA VAL A 287 32.42 42.74 -21.34
C VAL A 287 32.95 42.29 -19.98
N GLU A 288 33.66 43.17 -19.26
CA GLU A 288 34.18 42.86 -17.93
C GLU A 288 33.11 43.10 -16.85
N ILE A 289 32.67 42.03 -16.20
CA ILE A 289 31.60 42.07 -15.19
C ILE A 289 32.17 42.43 -13.81
N ASN A 290 31.40 43.21 -13.04
CA ASN A 290 31.72 43.54 -11.66
C ASN A 290 31.59 42.31 -10.73
N LEU A 291 32.73 41.78 -10.29
CA LEU A 291 32.82 40.64 -9.35
C LEU A 291 31.92 40.76 -8.10
N ARG A 292 31.78 41.96 -7.51
CA ARG A 292 30.92 42.14 -6.33
C ARG A 292 29.44 41.97 -6.67
N MET A 293 29.03 42.38 -7.86
CA MET A 293 27.67 42.20 -8.34
C MET A 293 27.41 40.75 -8.73
N ALA A 294 28.35 40.10 -9.41
CA ALA A 294 28.29 38.67 -9.72
C ALA A 294 28.12 37.79 -8.46
N TYR A 295 28.89 38.05 -7.41
CA TYR A 295 28.78 37.33 -6.14
C TYR A 295 27.42 37.56 -5.46
N ARG A 296 26.97 38.82 -5.38
CA ARG A 296 25.64 39.15 -4.83
C ARG A 296 24.50 38.48 -5.60
N TYR A 297 24.60 38.44 -6.92
CA TYR A 297 23.62 37.82 -7.78
C TYR A 297 23.51 36.31 -7.52
N GLY A 298 24.64 35.61 -7.41
CA GLY A 298 24.59 34.20 -7.08
C GLY A 298 24.03 33.92 -5.67
N LEU A 299 24.29 34.77 -4.66
CA LEU A 299 23.65 34.63 -3.34
C LEU A 299 22.11 34.70 -3.43
N ARG A 300 21.59 35.52 -4.36
CA ARG A 300 20.15 35.61 -4.64
C ARG A 300 19.64 34.39 -5.37
N ILE A 301 20.43 33.80 -6.27
CA ILE A 301 20.10 32.51 -6.92
C ILE A 301 19.96 31.41 -5.88
N GLU A 302 20.92 31.27 -4.96
CA GLU A 302 20.85 30.27 -3.88
C GLU A 302 19.57 30.43 -3.06
N LYS A 303 19.20 31.68 -2.74
CA LYS A 303 17.97 31.97 -2.01
C LYS A 303 16.72 31.62 -2.82
N ALA A 304 16.70 31.89 -4.12
CA ALA A 304 15.60 31.53 -5.00
C ALA A 304 15.45 30.00 -5.13
N LEU A 305 16.56 29.28 -5.30
CA LEU A 305 16.59 27.81 -5.37
C LEU A 305 16.13 27.17 -4.05
N GLU A 306 16.43 27.78 -2.89
CA GLU A 306 15.94 27.32 -1.59
C GLU A 306 14.42 27.42 -1.49
N LEU A 307 13.84 28.52 -1.97
CA LEU A 307 12.39 28.72 -1.97
C LEU A 307 11.70 27.80 -2.97
N LEU A 308 12.26 27.65 -4.18
CA LEU A 308 11.78 26.71 -5.20
C LEU A 308 11.77 25.27 -4.68
N ALA A 309 12.83 24.85 -3.97
CA ALA A 309 12.89 23.53 -3.36
C ALA A 309 11.75 23.29 -2.35
N VAL A 310 11.46 24.28 -1.51
CA VAL A 310 10.38 24.19 -0.51
C VAL A 310 9.00 24.18 -1.18
N LEU A 311 8.79 25.06 -2.17
CA LEU A 311 7.55 25.10 -2.93
C LEU A 311 7.32 23.78 -3.65
N ALA A 312 8.29 23.29 -4.43
CA ALA A 312 8.20 21.99 -5.10
C ALA A 312 7.94 20.83 -4.12
N HIS A 313 8.57 20.85 -2.94
CA HIS A 313 8.40 19.83 -1.90
C HIS A 313 6.99 19.81 -1.26
N ILE A 314 6.36 20.97 -1.12
CA ILE A 314 5.08 21.10 -0.40
C ILE A 314 3.88 21.14 -1.35
N SER A 315 4.03 21.76 -2.53
CA SER A 315 2.93 21.95 -3.47
C SER A 315 2.79 20.82 -4.50
N GLY A 316 3.86 20.07 -4.79
CA GLY A 316 3.87 19.00 -5.80
C GLY A 316 3.14 17.70 -5.41
N GLY A 317 2.19 17.78 -4.47
CA GLY A 317 1.50 16.64 -3.87
C GLY A 317 2.11 16.20 -2.52
N PHE A 318 2.19 14.88 -2.29
CA PHE A 318 2.83 14.34 -1.09
C PHE A 318 4.35 14.60 -1.09
N PRO A 319 5.03 14.81 0.05
CA PRO A 319 6.38 15.37 0.08
C PRO A 319 7.46 14.51 -0.60
N LEU A 320 8.36 15.17 -1.35
CA LEU A 320 9.58 14.57 -1.90
C LEU A 320 10.51 14.09 -0.79
N ARG A 321 11.20 12.96 -0.96
CA ARG A 321 12.35 12.68 -0.08
C ARG A 321 13.50 13.61 -0.46
N ALA A 322 14.35 13.97 0.51
CA ALA A 322 15.46 14.89 0.25
C ALA A 322 16.37 14.42 -0.89
N TRP A 323 16.60 13.11 -1.00
CA TRP A 323 17.41 12.53 -2.07
C TRP A 323 16.71 12.57 -3.44
N GLU A 324 15.38 12.50 -3.50
CA GLU A 324 14.60 12.61 -4.75
C GLU A 324 14.75 14.01 -5.38
N LEU A 325 14.94 15.04 -4.54
CA LEU A 325 15.14 16.42 -4.98
C LEU A 325 16.55 16.67 -5.54
N LEU A 326 17.59 16.06 -4.95
CA LEU A 326 19.00 16.28 -5.34
C LEU A 326 19.33 15.72 -6.74
N VAL A 327 18.51 14.80 -7.24
CA VAL A 327 18.69 14.14 -8.54
C VAL A 327 17.89 14.82 -9.65
N VAL A 328 17.14 15.90 -9.36
CA VAL A 328 16.31 16.58 -10.36
C VAL A 328 17.17 17.32 -11.38
N ARG A 329 17.10 16.88 -12.64
CA ARG A 329 17.79 17.48 -13.79
C ARG A 329 16.85 18.28 -14.69
N HIS A 330 17.31 19.43 -15.20
CA HIS A 330 16.53 20.28 -16.11
C HIS A 330 16.88 20.10 -17.60
N ARG A 331 18.01 19.44 -17.92
CA ARG A 331 18.47 19.14 -19.28
C ARG A 331 19.19 17.79 -19.36
N ASN A 332 19.24 17.20 -20.53
CA ASN A 332 19.93 15.93 -20.77
C ASN A 332 21.47 16.09 -20.70
N THR A 333 22.17 15.09 -20.17
CA THR A 333 23.65 15.05 -20.09
C THR A 333 24.25 14.03 -21.07
N SER A 334 25.56 14.15 -21.33
CA SER A 334 26.30 13.24 -22.22
C SER A 334 26.42 11.81 -21.67
N ASN A 335 26.29 11.63 -20.35
CA ASN A 335 26.44 10.35 -19.66
C ASN A 335 25.10 9.61 -19.50
N GLY A 336 24.18 9.76 -20.47
CA GLY A 336 22.87 9.07 -20.46
C GLY A 336 21.86 9.59 -19.44
N GLY A 337 22.14 10.68 -18.73
CA GLY A 337 21.23 11.27 -17.76
C GLY A 337 20.12 12.08 -18.44
N ILE A 338 18.91 11.51 -18.52
CA ILE A 338 17.74 12.21 -19.07
C ILE A 338 17.17 13.19 -18.02
N ARG A 339 16.63 14.32 -18.49
CA ARG A 339 16.02 15.34 -17.65
C ARG A 339 14.78 14.83 -16.89
N ASN A 340 14.52 15.41 -15.73
CA ASN A 340 13.42 15.06 -14.84
C ASN A 340 12.36 16.17 -14.72
N ILE A 341 12.63 17.36 -15.25
CA ILE A 341 11.67 18.47 -15.32
C ILE A 341 11.12 18.51 -16.75
N LEU A 342 9.79 18.38 -16.86
CA LEU A 342 9.07 18.27 -18.11
C LEU A 342 7.83 19.16 -18.08
N CYS A 343 7.23 19.43 -19.24
CA CYS A 343 5.95 20.14 -19.34
C CYS A 343 4.87 19.21 -19.90
N ASP A 344 3.73 19.12 -19.20
CA ASP A 344 2.59 18.28 -19.58
C ASP A 344 1.26 19.06 -19.44
N GLN A 345 0.58 19.25 -20.58
CA GLN A 345 -0.69 20.00 -20.71
C GLN A 345 -0.78 21.24 -19.81
N GLY A 346 0.19 22.14 -19.95
CA GLY A 346 0.20 23.44 -19.25
C GLY A 346 0.72 23.42 -17.81
N LEU A 347 1.16 22.28 -17.27
CA LEU A 347 1.80 22.21 -15.96
C LEU A 347 3.24 21.70 -16.06
N ILE A 348 4.11 22.20 -15.19
CA ILE A 348 5.46 21.66 -15.03
C ILE A 348 5.37 20.42 -14.14
N MET A 349 5.96 19.33 -14.62
CA MET A 349 6.01 18.04 -13.95
C MET A 349 7.45 17.69 -13.59
N ILE A 350 7.67 17.28 -12.34
CA ILE A 350 8.94 16.70 -11.87
C ILE A 350 8.75 15.19 -11.76
N VAL A 351 9.61 14.42 -12.43
CA VAL A 351 9.56 12.96 -12.49
C VAL A 351 10.75 12.38 -11.74
N THR A 352 10.50 11.76 -10.59
CA THR A 352 11.54 11.17 -9.72
C THR A 352 11.31 9.66 -9.57
N GLY A 353 12.36 8.86 -9.70
CA GLY A 353 12.34 7.43 -9.33
C GLY A 353 12.59 7.24 -7.83
N ALA A 354 11.83 6.39 -7.15
CA ALA A 354 12.04 6.00 -5.75
C ALA A 354 12.78 4.64 -5.66
N HIS A 355 13.92 4.60 -4.95
CA HIS A 355 14.90 3.49 -4.98
C HIS A 355 14.92 2.62 -3.72
N LYS A 356 14.13 2.94 -2.67
CA LYS A 356 14.27 2.30 -1.34
C LYS A 356 14.03 0.78 -1.30
N GLY A 357 13.43 0.19 -2.33
CA GLY A 357 13.24 -1.26 -2.46
C GLY A 357 13.80 -1.84 -3.76
N PHE A 358 14.56 -1.07 -4.55
CA PHE A 358 15.05 -1.54 -5.86
C PHE A 358 15.99 -2.75 -5.72
N THR A 359 16.88 -2.73 -4.73
CA THR A 359 17.78 -3.85 -4.42
C THR A 359 17.05 -5.12 -3.98
N THR A 360 15.81 -5.00 -3.48
CA THR A 360 14.99 -6.13 -3.01
C THR A 360 13.97 -6.61 -4.06
N THR A 361 13.45 -5.69 -4.89
CA THR A 361 12.33 -5.95 -5.82
C THR A 361 12.70 -5.87 -7.30
N GLY A 362 13.87 -5.29 -7.63
CA GLY A 362 14.31 -5.04 -9.01
C GLY A 362 13.48 -4.00 -9.77
N ARG A 363 12.52 -3.30 -9.13
CA ARG A 363 11.59 -2.37 -9.80
C ARG A 363 11.84 -0.92 -9.42
N LEU A 364 12.05 -0.07 -10.43
CA LEU A 364 12.12 1.39 -10.27
C LEU A 364 10.68 1.96 -10.21
N LYS A 365 10.30 2.58 -9.09
CA LYS A 365 8.97 3.21 -8.93
C LYS A 365 9.05 4.68 -9.35
N ILE A 366 8.35 5.10 -10.39
CA ILE A 366 8.36 6.50 -10.84
C ILE A 366 7.19 7.26 -10.20
N ILE A 367 7.47 8.48 -9.76
CA ILE A 367 6.50 9.37 -9.14
C ILE A 367 6.46 10.68 -9.92
N HIS A 368 5.30 10.95 -10.54
CA HIS A 368 5.02 12.21 -11.23
C HIS A 368 4.50 13.25 -10.24
N ARG A 369 5.04 14.46 -10.30
CA ARG A 369 4.69 15.56 -9.38
C ARG A 369 4.44 16.81 -10.18
N PHE A 370 3.21 17.30 -10.17
CA PHE A 370 2.84 18.49 -10.94
C PHE A 370 2.92 19.72 -10.02
N LEU A 371 3.54 20.80 -10.51
CA LEU A 371 3.65 22.05 -9.78
C LEU A 371 2.45 22.96 -10.07
N PRO A 372 2.02 23.80 -9.10
CA PRO A 372 1.04 24.85 -9.37
C PRO A 372 1.56 25.80 -10.46
N ARG A 373 0.65 26.41 -11.23
CA ARG A 373 1.01 27.28 -12.35
C ARG A 373 1.90 28.45 -11.91
N GLU A 374 1.66 29.00 -10.73
CA GLU A 374 2.44 30.09 -10.15
C GLU A 374 3.90 29.66 -9.94
N VAL A 375 4.11 28.50 -9.30
CA VAL A 375 5.45 27.95 -9.05
C VAL A 375 6.12 27.52 -10.35
N GLY A 376 5.37 26.88 -11.25
CA GLY A 376 5.85 26.46 -12.57
C GLY A 376 6.28 27.64 -13.44
N THR A 377 5.57 28.77 -13.37
CA THR A 377 5.93 30.00 -14.08
C THR A 377 7.26 30.58 -13.59
N LEU A 378 7.45 30.66 -12.27
CA LEU A 378 8.69 31.14 -11.66
C LEU A 378 9.87 30.23 -12.00
N LEU A 379 9.66 28.90 -11.96
CA LEU A 379 10.67 27.93 -12.36
C LEU A 379 11.02 28.05 -13.86
N THR A 380 10.03 28.21 -14.74
CA THR A 380 10.27 28.38 -16.18
C THR A 380 11.05 29.67 -16.46
N TYR A 381 10.70 30.81 -15.85
CA TYR A 381 11.47 32.05 -16.03
C TYR A 381 12.89 31.95 -15.47
N TYR A 382 13.08 31.23 -14.35
CA TYR A 382 14.41 30.94 -13.83
C TYR A 382 15.23 30.16 -14.86
N LEU A 383 14.71 29.04 -15.38
CA LEU A 383 15.42 28.19 -16.34
C LEU A 383 15.64 28.90 -17.69
N TRP A 384 14.70 29.75 -18.12
CA TRP A 384 14.71 30.40 -19.43
C TRP A 384 15.59 31.65 -19.48
N LEU A 385 15.52 32.52 -18.47
CA LEU A 385 16.14 33.86 -18.52
C LEU A 385 17.30 34.02 -17.53
N VAL A 386 17.16 33.47 -16.32
CA VAL A 386 18.12 33.69 -15.22
C VAL A 386 19.29 32.72 -15.31
N LEU A 387 19.03 31.44 -15.51
CA LEU A 387 20.04 30.39 -15.52
C LEU A 387 21.07 30.58 -16.65
N PRO A 388 20.69 30.88 -17.91
CA PRO A 388 21.67 31.12 -18.97
C PRO A 388 22.59 32.31 -18.66
N PHE A 389 22.04 33.39 -18.10
CA PHE A 389 22.85 34.55 -17.70
C PHE A 389 23.80 34.21 -16.53
N TRP A 390 23.37 33.33 -15.61
CA TRP A 390 24.24 32.87 -14.53
C TRP A 390 25.37 31.96 -15.03
N GLU A 391 25.07 31.03 -15.95
CA GLU A 391 26.08 30.22 -16.62
C GLU A 391 27.09 31.13 -17.36
N ASP A 392 26.62 32.17 -18.06
CA ASP A 392 27.48 33.16 -18.72
C ASP A 392 28.37 33.93 -17.71
N ILE A 393 27.84 34.34 -16.55
CA ILE A 393 28.65 34.98 -15.50
C ILE A 393 29.72 34.00 -14.99
N GLN A 394 29.34 32.75 -14.75
CA GLN A 394 30.26 31.72 -14.26
C GLN A 394 31.39 31.42 -15.26
N ALA A 395 31.10 31.37 -16.56
CA ALA A 395 32.10 31.27 -17.60
C ALA A 395 33.03 32.50 -17.63
N ASN A 396 32.46 33.71 -17.66
CA ASN A 396 33.25 34.92 -17.90
C ASN A 396 34.01 35.45 -16.66
N VAL A 397 33.53 35.16 -15.45
CA VAL A 397 34.14 35.66 -14.19
C VAL A 397 35.04 34.61 -13.53
N TRP A 398 34.67 33.33 -13.64
CA TRP A 398 35.32 32.23 -12.93
C TRP A 398 35.85 31.13 -13.85
N ASP A 399 35.89 31.36 -15.17
CA ASP A 399 36.40 30.43 -16.20
C ASP A 399 35.78 29.02 -16.12
N LYS A 400 34.50 28.96 -15.70
CA LYS A 400 33.78 27.71 -15.56
C LYS A 400 33.30 27.23 -16.93
N SER A 401 33.84 26.10 -17.39
CA SER A 401 33.52 25.50 -18.69
C SER A 401 32.46 24.39 -18.61
N ILE A 402 32.22 23.83 -17.41
CA ILE A 402 31.30 22.71 -17.18
C ILE A 402 30.19 23.13 -16.23
N PHE A 403 28.94 22.99 -16.67
CA PHE A 403 27.75 23.39 -15.93
C PHE A 403 26.88 22.21 -15.54
N ASN A 404 26.43 22.19 -14.28
CA ASN A 404 25.64 21.10 -13.73
C ASN A 404 24.20 21.12 -14.28
N ALA A 405 23.71 19.97 -14.74
CA ALA A 405 22.31 19.81 -15.16
C ALA A 405 21.35 19.64 -13.95
N GLY A 406 21.88 19.24 -12.80
CA GLY A 406 21.13 19.12 -11.55
C GLY A 406 20.87 20.48 -10.93
N LEU A 407 19.60 20.79 -10.66
CA LEU A 407 19.19 22.09 -10.09
C LEU A 407 19.61 22.25 -8.62
N TRP A 408 19.71 21.13 -7.89
CA TRP A 408 20.08 21.06 -6.47
C TRP A 408 21.19 20.02 -6.20
N ALA A 409 22.09 19.79 -7.15
CA ALA A 409 23.11 18.74 -7.03
C ALA A 409 24.30 19.15 -6.13
N THR A 410 24.97 18.14 -5.54
CA THR A 410 26.22 18.29 -4.76
C THR A 410 27.44 18.21 -5.67
N GLU A 411 28.52 18.95 -5.38
CA GLU A 411 29.71 18.98 -6.27
C GLU A 411 30.43 17.62 -6.42
N GLY A 412 30.30 16.71 -5.45
CA GLY A 412 30.94 15.38 -5.47
C GLY A 412 30.44 14.38 -6.51
N THR A 413 29.37 14.67 -7.27
CA THR A 413 28.90 13.78 -8.35
C THR A 413 29.74 13.84 -9.64
N GLN A 414 30.79 14.68 -9.71
CA GLN A 414 31.64 14.80 -10.89
C GLN A 414 32.68 13.65 -11.04
N GLU A 415 33.09 12.99 -9.96
CA GLU A 415 34.08 11.89 -10.03
C GLU A 415 33.44 10.52 -10.28
N SER A 416 32.20 10.29 -9.83
CA SER A 416 31.48 9.03 -10.00
C SER A 416 31.00 8.76 -11.43
N GLU A 417 30.99 9.76 -12.32
CA GLU A 417 30.49 9.61 -13.70
C GLU A 417 31.60 9.31 -14.73
N ARG A 418 32.87 9.17 -14.31
CA ARG A 418 33.99 8.78 -15.20
C ARG A 418 34.35 7.29 -15.15
N GLN A 419 33.71 6.50 -14.28
CA GLN A 419 33.99 5.07 -14.11
C GLN A 419 32.67 4.29 -13.99
N GLN A 420 32.00 4.05 -15.11
CA GLN A 420 31.00 2.98 -15.22
C GLN A 420 31.16 2.27 -16.56
N ASP A 421 32.23 1.49 -16.66
CA ASP A 421 32.29 0.25 -17.42
C ASP A 421 32.82 -0.80 -16.46
N GLY A 422 32.04 -1.85 -16.20
CA GLY A 422 32.45 -3.00 -15.38
C GLY A 422 31.87 -3.04 -13.97
N ASP A 423 31.22 -4.15 -13.67
CA ASP A 423 30.58 -4.57 -12.43
C ASP A 423 31.21 -4.10 -11.11
N GLN A 424 30.32 -3.87 -10.12
CA GLN A 424 30.53 -3.54 -8.70
C GLN A 424 30.64 -2.04 -8.37
N ALA A 425 29.71 -1.53 -7.53
CA ALA A 425 30.05 -0.96 -6.21
C ALA A 425 28.92 -0.14 -5.56
N ASP A 426 28.23 -0.77 -4.61
CA ASP A 426 27.46 -0.17 -3.50
C ASP A 426 28.38 0.41 -2.40
N ALA A 427 29.56 0.99 -2.74
CA ALA A 427 30.61 1.27 -1.76
C ALA A 427 31.17 2.72 -1.73
N ALA A 428 30.62 3.67 -2.50
CA ALA A 428 31.27 4.97 -2.71
C ALA A 428 30.59 6.19 -2.06
N ILE A 429 29.72 6.02 -1.04
CA ILE A 429 29.02 7.16 -0.38
C ILE A 429 29.59 7.50 1.01
N GLU A 430 30.42 6.66 1.61
CA GLU A 430 30.93 6.90 2.99
C GLU A 430 32.37 7.44 3.09
N ALA A 431 33.09 7.63 1.98
CA ALA A 431 34.49 8.10 2.02
C ALA A 431 34.69 9.63 1.92
N SER A 432 33.69 10.42 1.49
CA SER A 432 33.88 11.87 1.25
C SER A 432 33.55 12.78 2.44
N GLN A 433 33.37 12.24 3.65
CA GLN A 433 33.14 13.02 4.87
C GLN A 433 34.37 13.14 5.79
N ALA A 434 35.53 12.61 5.40
CA ALA A 434 36.73 12.55 6.25
C ALA A 434 37.92 13.42 5.80
N GLN A 435 37.77 14.28 4.78
CA GLN A 435 38.86 15.14 4.27
C GLN A 435 38.50 16.63 4.21
N ALA A 436 37.73 17.12 5.18
CA ALA A 436 37.48 18.55 5.37
C ALA A 436 37.92 19.00 6.77
N SER A 437 39.16 18.69 7.13
CA SER A 437 39.80 19.21 8.33
C SER A 437 41.31 18.97 8.28
N GLN A 438 41.98 19.62 7.33
CA GLN A 438 43.40 20.00 7.41
C GLN A 438 43.65 21.07 6.34
N ASP A 439 44.44 22.09 6.70
CA ASP A 439 44.90 23.27 5.94
C ASP A 439 44.22 24.63 6.30
N GLY A 440 44.63 25.19 7.44
CA GLY A 440 45.17 26.58 7.48
C GLY A 440 46.70 26.46 7.45
N GLU A 441 47.52 27.34 6.86
CA GLU A 441 47.46 28.79 6.74
C GLU A 441 48.18 29.28 5.45
N GLY A 442 47.90 30.52 5.05
CA GLY A 442 48.92 31.37 4.43
C GLY A 442 48.92 31.48 2.90
N GLY A 443 47.91 32.12 2.32
CA GLY A 443 47.97 32.60 0.93
C GLY A 443 46.75 33.44 0.60
N GLN A 444 46.95 34.64 0.06
CA GLN A 444 45.93 35.61 -0.35
C GLN A 444 44.60 34.96 -0.74
N ASP A 445 43.54 35.23 0.03
CA ASP A 445 42.19 34.68 -0.17
C ASP A 445 41.65 35.03 -1.57
N GLY A 446 41.93 34.13 -2.52
CA GLY A 446 41.24 34.03 -3.79
C GLY A 446 39.82 33.57 -3.50
N TRP A 447 38.84 34.39 -3.86
CA TRP A 447 37.42 34.12 -3.75
C TRP A 447 37.10 32.72 -4.30
N LYS A 448 36.90 31.72 -3.42
CA LYS A 448 36.50 30.36 -3.81
C LYS A 448 35.20 30.44 -4.64
N LEU A 449 35.17 29.71 -5.76
CA LEU A 449 34.17 29.83 -6.84
C LEU A 449 32.72 29.69 -6.34
N GLY A 450 31.96 30.79 -6.41
CA GLY A 450 30.49 30.78 -6.38
C GLY A 450 29.83 30.73 -4.99
N PRO A 451 28.56 31.16 -4.86
CA PRO A 451 27.87 31.22 -3.57
C PRO A 451 27.15 29.91 -3.25
N GLY A 452 27.44 29.31 -2.10
CA GLY A 452 26.55 28.36 -1.41
C GLY A 452 27.23 27.13 -0.80
N GLU A 453 26.83 26.74 0.43
CA GLU A 453 27.08 25.41 1.02
C GLU A 453 26.46 24.30 0.15
N HIS A 454 26.98 23.07 0.16
CA HIS A 454 26.40 21.96 -0.60
C HIS A 454 24.90 21.72 -0.31
N TRP A 455 24.13 21.34 -1.34
CA TRP A 455 22.72 20.98 -1.20
C TRP A 455 22.57 19.66 -0.44
N THR A 456 22.11 19.73 0.82
CA THR A 456 21.98 18.56 1.70
C THR A 456 20.59 18.49 2.35
N SER A 457 20.16 17.30 2.77
CA SER A 457 18.89 17.09 3.51
C SER A 457 18.78 17.97 4.78
N PRO A 458 19.86 18.17 5.57
CA PRO A 458 19.88 19.15 6.65
C PRO A 458 19.69 20.61 6.18
N ARG A 459 20.27 21.02 5.04
CA ARG A 459 20.07 22.36 4.47
C ARG A 459 18.61 22.60 4.10
N LEU A 460 17.96 21.68 3.41
CA LEU A 460 16.53 21.76 3.09
C LEU A 460 15.66 21.81 4.36
N SER A 461 15.98 20.99 5.36
CA SER A 461 15.29 21.01 6.66
C SER A 461 15.43 22.35 7.39
N ARG A 462 16.61 23.01 7.29
CA ARG A 462 16.84 24.37 7.83
C ARG A 462 15.99 25.41 7.09
N SER A 463 15.88 25.33 5.76
CA SER A 463 15.07 26.24 4.94
C SER A 463 13.57 26.15 5.26
N ILE A 464 13.02 24.94 5.36
CA ILE A 464 11.61 24.70 5.78
C ILE A 464 11.37 25.27 7.18
N ARG A 465 12.32 25.07 8.11
CA ARG A 465 12.21 25.59 9.47
C ARG A 465 12.18 27.12 9.49
N ARG A 466 13.02 27.80 8.69
CA ARG A 466 13.06 29.27 8.60
C ARG A 466 11.76 29.87 8.07
N LEU A 467 11.22 29.31 6.98
CA LEU A 467 9.95 29.77 6.40
C LEU A 467 8.79 29.63 7.38
N ARG A 468 8.76 28.56 8.18
CA ARG A 468 7.71 28.35 9.18
C ARG A 468 7.84 29.25 10.41
N VAL A 469 9.05 29.58 10.86
CA VAL A 469 9.21 30.56 11.96
C VAL A 469 8.60 31.90 11.57
N LEU A 470 8.71 32.29 10.29
CA LEU A 470 8.12 33.51 9.74
C LEU A 470 6.59 33.42 9.58
N ALA A 471 6.02 32.23 9.39
CA ALA A 471 4.59 32.06 9.13
C ALA A 471 3.75 31.64 10.34
N CYS A 472 4.26 30.75 11.23
CA CYS A 472 3.44 30.04 12.23
C CYS A 472 4.13 29.75 13.58
N GLY A 473 5.38 30.19 13.81
CA GLY A 473 6.02 30.17 15.15
C GLY A 473 6.45 28.81 15.75
N GLN A 474 6.34 27.67 15.04
CA GLN A 474 6.69 26.33 15.56
C GLN A 474 7.72 25.57 14.68
N LYS A 475 8.47 24.61 15.25
CA LYS A 475 9.52 23.83 14.53
C LYS A 475 8.90 22.69 13.71
N LEU A 476 9.01 22.71 12.37
CA LEU A 476 8.64 21.61 11.46
C LEU A 476 9.90 21.11 10.74
N ASN A 477 10.04 19.79 10.57
CA ASN A 477 11.10 19.16 9.76
C ASN A 477 10.46 18.25 8.69
N ILE A 478 11.27 17.80 7.72
CA ILE A 478 10.82 16.98 6.58
C ILE A 478 10.06 15.72 7.05
N SER A 479 10.57 15.05 8.10
CA SER A 479 9.95 13.83 8.66
C SER A 479 8.58 14.10 9.28
N SER A 480 8.44 15.21 10.00
CA SER A 480 7.16 15.62 10.60
C SER A 480 6.16 16.03 9.53
N TRP A 481 6.60 16.76 8.50
CA TRP A 481 5.73 17.15 7.38
C TRP A 481 5.21 15.94 6.61
N ARG A 482 6.00 14.86 6.46
CA ARG A 482 5.55 13.61 5.84
C ARG A 482 4.35 13.00 6.56
N HIS A 483 4.38 12.92 7.88
CA HIS A 483 3.24 12.40 8.65
C HIS A 483 2.03 13.34 8.60
N ILE A 484 2.28 14.64 8.70
CA ILE A 484 1.25 15.68 8.67
C ILE A 484 0.53 15.73 7.32
N SER A 485 1.27 15.77 6.21
CA SER A 485 0.72 15.75 4.85
C SER A 485 -0.11 14.49 4.57
N THR A 486 0.33 13.33 5.06
CA THR A 486 -0.43 12.07 4.99
C THR A 486 -1.77 12.19 5.73
N ALA A 487 -1.77 12.75 6.95
CA ALA A 487 -2.99 12.93 7.72
C ALA A 487 -3.93 14.01 7.14
N ILE A 488 -3.38 15.10 6.59
CA ILE A 488 -4.13 16.09 5.82
C ILE A 488 -4.78 15.41 4.62
N GLY A 489 -4.03 14.60 3.87
CA GLY A 489 -4.53 13.88 2.71
C GLY A 489 -5.69 12.94 3.04
N ARG A 490 -5.55 12.13 4.09
CA ARG A 490 -6.61 11.23 4.57
C ARG A 490 -7.89 11.97 5.02
N ARG A 491 -7.77 13.22 5.49
CA ARG A 491 -8.91 14.01 5.96
C ARG A 491 -9.62 14.78 4.84
N TYR A 492 -8.88 15.34 3.90
CA TYR A 492 -9.41 16.26 2.89
C TYR A 492 -9.61 15.63 1.51
N PHE A 493 -8.92 14.54 1.18
CA PHE A 493 -9.05 13.87 -0.11
C PHE A 493 -9.84 12.55 0.05
N ARG A 494 -11.04 12.49 -0.55
CA ARG A 494 -11.94 11.31 -0.46
C ARG A 494 -11.37 10.04 -1.10
N ASN A 495 -10.54 10.16 -2.14
CA ASN A 495 -9.95 9.02 -2.88
C ASN A 495 -8.48 8.74 -2.49
N ALA A 496 -7.89 9.53 -1.58
CA ALA A 496 -6.57 9.24 -1.00
C ALA A 496 -6.62 8.13 0.07
N SER A 497 -7.74 7.44 0.21
CA SER A 497 -7.85 6.19 0.97
C SER A 497 -7.94 4.95 0.06
N THR A 498 -8.29 5.07 -1.22
CA THR A 498 -8.51 3.92 -2.13
C THR A 498 -7.36 3.77 -3.12
N ALA A 499 -7.02 4.83 -3.85
CA ALA A 499 -5.83 4.84 -4.72
C ALA A 499 -4.52 4.76 -3.90
N HIS A 500 -4.51 5.38 -2.72
CA HIS A 500 -3.36 5.44 -1.84
C HIS A 500 -3.15 4.18 -1.00
N THR A 501 -4.21 3.48 -0.59
CA THR A 501 -4.03 2.21 0.14
C THR A 501 -3.48 1.16 -0.81
N ARG A 502 -3.85 1.16 -2.10
CA ARG A 502 -3.18 0.34 -3.13
C ARG A 502 -1.73 0.73 -3.34
N LEU A 503 -1.45 2.03 -3.53
CA LEU A 503 -0.10 2.52 -3.81
C LEU A 503 0.85 2.46 -2.60
N LEU A 504 0.36 2.54 -1.36
CA LEU A 504 1.18 2.38 -0.15
C LEU A 504 1.29 0.93 0.32
N HIS A 505 0.26 0.09 0.19
CA HIS A 505 0.41 -1.34 0.53
C HIS A 505 1.50 -1.96 -0.34
N GLU A 506 1.60 -1.60 -1.62
CA GLU A 506 2.70 -2.06 -2.50
C GLU A 506 4.08 -1.46 -2.17
N VAL A 507 4.14 -0.43 -1.31
CA VAL A 507 5.39 0.21 -0.87
C VAL A 507 5.84 -0.31 0.50
N ASP A 508 4.92 -0.80 1.33
CA ASP A 508 5.18 -1.31 2.68
C ASP A 508 5.06 -2.85 2.80
N SER A 509 4.59 -3.58 1.77
CA SER A 509 4.37 -5.06 1.84
C SER A 509 5.57 -5.96 1.51
N ASP A 510 6.78 -5.43 1.40
CA ASP A 510 7.95 -6.21 0.94
C ASP A 510 8.62 -7.06 2.04
N ASP A 511 7.82 -7.80 2.81
CA ASP A 511 8.34 -8.92 3.61
C ASP A 511 7.43 -10.14 3.49
N SER A 512 7.23 -10.61 2.25
CA SER A 512 7.05 -12.04 1.96
C SER A 512 7.22 -12.27 0.46
N GLY A 513 8.25 -13.02 0.10
CA GLY A 513 8.46 -13.47 -1.27
C GLY A 513 7.27 -14.29 -1.75
N SER A 514 6.47 -13.72 -2.63
CA SER A 514 5.66 -14.49 -3.57
C SER A 514 5.50 -13.66 -4.85
N GLU A 515 6.34 -13.97 -5.83
CA GLU A 515 6.14 -13.55 -7.21
C GLU A 515 4.78 -14.06 -7.69
N SER A 516 3.89 -13.15 -8.08
CA SER A 516 2.80 -13.44 -9.01
C SER A 516 2.38 -12.17 -9.74
N ASP A 517 3.26 -11.68 -10.62
CA ASP A 517 2.84 -10.76 -11.69
C ASP A 517 1.93 -11.53 -12.66
N SER A 518 0.63 -11.31 -12.53
CA SER A 518 -0.33 -11.60 -13.59
C SER A 518 -0.72 -10.26 -14.22
N ASP A 519 0.11 -9.76 -15.13
CA ASP A 519 -0.30 -8.71 -16.06
C ASP A 519 -1.30 -9.36 -17.03
N GLU A 520 -2.60 -9.07 -16.89
CA GLU A 520 -3.56 -9.35 -17.97
C GLU A 520 -3.20 -8.46 -19.16
N ASP A 521 -2.99 -9.07 -20.32
CA ASP A 521 -2.59 -8.35 -21.53
C ASP A 521 -3.69 -7.32 -21.91
N SER A 522 -3.28 -6.05 -22.02
CA SER A 522 -4.08 -4.95 -22.51
C SER A 522 -4.74 -5.33 -23.85
N PRO A 523 -6.07 -5.13 -23.99
CA PRO A 523 -6.77 -5.41 -25.24
C PRO A 523 -6.16 -4.67 -26.46
N TYR A 524 -5.53 -3.52 -26.22
CA TYR A 524 -4.82 -2.74 -27.24
C TYR A 524 -3.51 -3.39 -27.67
N ASP A 525 -2.77 -4.00 -26.74
CA ASP A 525 -1.50 -4.68 -27.02
C ASP A 525 -1.77 -6.00 -27.77
N LEU A 526 -2.80 -6.74 -27.33
CA LEU A 526 -3.30 -7.93 -28.02
C LEU A 526 -3.79 -7.60 -29.44
N GLN A 527 -4.44 -6.45 -29.62
CA GLN A 527 -4.86 -5.96 -30.94
C GLN A 527 -3.68 -5.56 -31.83
N ALA A 528 -2.58 -5.10 -31.24
CA ALA A 528 -1.32 -4.81 -31.94
C ALA A 528 -0.45 -6.07 -32.19
N GLY A 529 -0.91 -7.26 -31.75
CA GLY A 529 -0.21 -8.53 -31.97
C GLY A 529 0.91 -8.83 -30.99
N HIS A 530 0.94 -8.17 -29.83
CA HIS A 530 1.98 -8.33 -28.81
C HIS A 530 1.36 -8.58 -27.42
N GLY A 531 1.96 -9.43 -26.59
CA GLY A 531 1.58 -9.50 -25.16
C GLY A 531 2.02 -8.21 -24.44
N SER A 532 1.35 -7.77 -23.38
CA SER A 532 1.63 -6.50 -22.69
C SER A 532 3.05 -6.43 -22.12
N LYS A 533 3.61 -7.57 -21.73
CA LYS A 533 5.03 -7.66 -21.36
C LYS A 533 5.95 -7.37 -22.56
N THR A 534 5.61 -7.87 -23.74
CA THR A 534 6.34 -7.67 -25.00
C THR A 534 6.11 -6.27 -25.59
N ALA A 535 4.89 -5.76 -25.57
CA ALA A 535 4.57 -4.38 -25.94
C ALA A 535 5.29 -3.39 -25.03
N GLY A 536 5.26 -3.61 -23.71
CA GLY A 536 5.98 -2.80 -22.74
C GLY A 536 7.51 -2.86 -22.86
N LEU A 537 8.09 -3.95 -23.37
CA LEU A 537 9.54 -4.07 -23.56
C LEU A 537 10.03 -3.61 -24.95
N ILE A 538 9.18 -3.67 -25.99
CA ILE A 538 9.61 -3.56 -27.40
C ILE A 538 9.00 -2.33 -28.11
N TYR A 539 7.86 -1.79 -27.67
CA TYR A 539 7.18 -0.68 -28.35
C TYR A 539 6.85 0.51 -27.43
N GLY A 540 7.27 1.72 -27.85
CA GLY A 540 6.59 2.99 -27.56
C GLY A 540 6.33 3.38 -26.10
N ARG A 541 7.29 3.23 -25.17
CA ARG A 541 7.21 3.86 -23.84
C ARG A 541 7.67 5.31 -23.88
N LEU A 542 7.01 6.17 -23.10
CA LEU A 542 7.62 7.45 -22.76
C LEU A 542 8.75 7.19 -21.75
N VAL A 543 9.88 7.87 -21.90
CA VAL A 543 11.02 7.79 -20.95
C VAL A 543 10.60 8.10 -19.49
N THR A 544 9.46 8.78 -19.31
CA THR A 544 8.84 9.07 -18.02
C THR A 544 8.05 7.93 -17.39
N GLU A 545 7.87 6.80 -18.09
CA GLU A 545 7.10 5.64 -17.64
C GLU A 545 8.09 4.54 -17.23
N GLY A 546 7.95 4.04 -15.99
CA GLY A 546 8.83 2.99 -15.48
C GLY A 546 8.66 1.69 -16.25
N ALA A 547 9.61 0.76 -16.08
CA ALA A 547 9.33 -0.62 -16.43
C ALA A 547 8.08 -1.03 -15.65
N PHE A 548 6.98 -1.32 -16.35
CA PHE A 548 5.67 -1.73 -15.80
C PHE A 548 4.72 -0.62 -15.31
N GLU A 549 4.83 0.63 -15.78
CA GLU A 549 3.84 1.70 -15.47
C GLU A 549 2.93 2.07 -16.66
N THR A 550 1.64 2.38 -16.38
CA THR A 550 0.63 2.80 -17.36
C THR A 550 0.35 4.31 -17.31
N ASN A 551 -0.06 4.90 -18.45
CA ASN A 551 -0.50 6.30 -18.58
C ASN A 551 -1.58 6.71 -17.55
N GLU A 552 -2.42 5.76 -17.14
CA GLU A 552 -3.43 5.94 -16.10
C GLU A 552 -2.84 6.38 -14.74
N ARG A 553 -1.67 5.85 -14.36
CA ARG A 553 -1.00 6.26 -13.11
C ARG A 553 -0.56 7.72 -13.14
N ARG A 554 -0.05 8.20 -14.28
CA ARG A 554 0.34 9.61 -14.45
C ARG A 554 -0.87 10.54 -14.33
N VAL A 555 -2.00 10.18 -14.95
CA VAL A 555 -3.26 10.93 -14.83
C VAL A 555 -3.74 11.00 -13.37
N ASN A 556 -3.61 9.90 -12.63
CA ASN A 556 -3.94 9.87 -11.20
C ASN A 556 -3.01 10.77 -10.35
N PHE A 557 -1.69 10.77 -10.61
CA PHE A 557 -0.76 11.68 -9.94
C PHE A 557 -1.03 13.16 -10.24
N ARG A 558 -1.43 13.46 -11.48
CA ARG A 558 -1.86 14.80 -11.88
C ARG A 558 -3.06 15.25 -11.07
N TYR A 559 -4.11 14.43 -11.03
CA TYR A 559 -5.31 14.71 -10.25
C TYR A 559 -5.00 14.97 -8.77
N ILE A 560 -4.16 14.15 -8.13
CA ILE A 560 -3.76 14.33 -6.73
C ILE A 560 -3.02 15.65 -6.52
N SER A 561 -2.12 16.01 -7.44
CA SER A 561 -1.36 17.26 -7.37
C SER A 561 -2.29 18.47 -7.50
N GLU A 562 -3.25 18.43 -8.43
CA GLU A 562 -4.24 19.50 -8.61
C GLU A 562 -5.19 19.67 -7.41
N GLU A 563 -5.62 18.57 -6.76
CA GLU A 563 -6.36 18.66 -5.49
C GLU A 563 -5.52 19.30 -4.37
N TRP A 564 -4.22 19.00 -4.33
CA TRP A 564 -3.26 19.64 -3.42
C TRP A 564 -3.13 21.14 -3.69
N HIS A 565 -3.06 21.56 -4.96
CA HIS A 565 -3.01 22.97 -5.34
C HIS A 565 -4.25 23.73 -4.86
N ARG A 566 -5.44 23.12 -5.01
CA ARG A 566 -6.71 23.69 -4.50
C ARG A 566 -6.74 23.78 -2.98
N LEU A 567 -6.27 22.76 -2.28
CA LEU A 567 -6.18 22.78 -0.81
C LEU A 567 -5.22 23.86 -0.30
N LEU A 568 -4.13 24.10 -1.01
CA LEU A 568 -3.14 25.14 -0.69
C LEU A 568 -3.56 26.55 -1.13
N GLY A 569 -4.69 26.67 -1.84
CA GLY A 569 -5.26 27.96 -2.23
C GLY A 569 -4.53 28.65 -3.38
N PHE A 570 -3.91 27.89 -4.29
CA PHE A 570 -3.29 28.46 -5.49
C PHE A 570 -4.36 28.95 -6.49
N PRO A 571 -4.35 30.23 -6.90
CA PRO A 571 -5.37 30.80 -7.79
C PRO A 571 -5.59 30.02 -9.10
N SER A 572 -4.51 29.55 -9.72
CA SER A 572 -4.55 28.78 -10.97
C SER A 572 -5.33 27.48 -10.88
N ALA A 573 -5.45 26.91 -9.68
CA ALA A 573 -6.19 25.68 -9.44
C ALA A 573 -7.68 25.93 -9.15
N MET A 574 -8.08 27.20 -8.94
CA MET A 574 -9.45 27.59 -8.55
C MET A 574 -10.40 27.77 -9.73
N GLY A 575 -9.89 27.83 -10.98
CA GLY A 575 -10.69 28.00 -12.20
C GLY A 575 -11.25 26.70 -12.81
N GLY A 576 -10.81 25.53 -12.34
CA GLY A 576 -11.27 24.22 -12.79
C GLY A 576 -12.21 23.57 -11.77
N PHE A 577 -13.44 23.30 -12.19
CA PHE A 577 -14.52 22.59 -11.49
C PHE A 577 -14.42 22.41 -9.95
N GLY A 578 -15.14 23.26 -9.22
CA GLY A 578 -15.53 23.05 -7.82
C GLY A 578 -15.34 24.27 -6.92
N GLU A 579 -16.30 24.52 -6.02
CA GLU A 579 -16.26 25.61 -5.02
C GLU A 579 -14.97 25.59 -4.15
N VAL A 580 -14.53 26.79 -3.78
CA VAL A 580 -13.49 27.05 -2.77
C VAL A 580 -13.82 26.31 -1.47
N LEU A 581 -12.90 25.48 -0.97
CA LEU A 581 -13.02 24.91 0.37
C LEU A 581 -12.80 26.02 1.41
N THR A 582 -13.89 26.48 2.03
CA THR A 582 -13.83 27.33 3.22
C THR A 582 -13.44 26.48 4.44
N PRO A 583 -12.54 26.95 5.33
CA PRO A 583 -12.22 26.27 6.58
C PRO A 583 -13.52 25.96 7.36
N GLY A 584 -13.68 24.75 7.88
CA GLY A 584 -14.90 24.31 8.57
C GLY A 584 -15.86 23.45 7.75
N ARG A 585 -15.75 23.43 6.42
CA ARG A 585 -16.70 22.72 5.55
C ARG A 585 -16.08 21.45 4.97
N LYS A 586 -16.44 20.28 5.51
CA LYS A 586 -16.25 19.00 4.79
C LYS A 586 -16.90 19.13 3.41
N ARG A 587 -16.16 18.90 2.32
CA ARG A 587 -16.71 18.91 0.96
C ARG A 587 -17.95 18.00 0.94
N LYS A 588 -19.13 18.55 0.60
CA LYS A 588 -20.33 17.73 0.35
C LYS A 588 -20.34 17.16 -1.06
N ASN A 589 -19.58 17.72 -2.00
CA ASN A 589 -19.68 17.35 -3.42
C ASN A 589 -18.43 16.58 -3.88
N ALA A 590 -18.68 15.50 -4.61
CA ALA A 590 -17.69 14.58 -5.15
C ALA A 590 -16.96 15.21 -6.37
N SER A 591 -15.87 14.62 -6.85
CA SER A 591 -15.17 15.10 -8.07
C SER A 591 -16.12 15.11 -9.27
N ILE A 592 -15.83 15.81 -10.36
CA ILE A 592 -16.68 15.79 -11.59
C ILE A 592 -16.73 14.40 -12.21
N CYS A 593 -15.63 13.65 -12.09
CA CYS A 593 -15.60 12.24 -12.46
C CYS A 593 -16.54 11.47 -11.53
N ASP A 594 -16.45 11.64 -10.21
CA ASP A 594 -17.38 11.00 -9.25
C ASP A 594 -18.82 11.51 -9.38
N GLU A 595 -19.06 12.72 -9.87
CA GLU A 595 -20.38 13.32 -10.06
C GLU A 595 -20.99 12.81 -11.36
N ALA A 596 -20.21 12.64 -12.42
CA ALA A 596 -20.60 11.90 -13.61
C ALA A 596 -20.80 10.41 -13.31
N LEU A 597 -19.92 9.79 -12.51
CA LEU A 597 -19.99 8.39 -12.09
C LEU A 597 -21.17 8.14 -11.15
N ARG A 598 -21.37 9.01 -10.14
CA ARG A 598 -22.57 9.03 -9.29
C ARG A 598 -23.80 9.35 -10.10
N LYS A 599 -23.74 10.22 -11.11
CA LYS A 599 -24.88 10.49 -11.98
C LYS A 599 -25.23 9.25 -12.79
N LEU A 600 -24.25 8.52 -13.33
CA LEU A 600 -24.47 7.24 -14.02
C LEU A 600 -25.01 6.15 -13.08
N GLN A 601 -24.52 6.07 -11.85
CA GLN A 601 -25.06 5.17 -10.81
C GLN A 601 -26.49 5.59 -10.40
N LEU A 602 -26.73 6.88 -10.18
CA LEU A 602 -28.01 7.45 -9.77
C LEU A 602 -29.05 7.39 -10.89
N GLU A 603 -28.64 7.51 -12.16
CA GLU A 603 -29.47 7.26 -13.34
C GLU A 603 -29.87 5.78 -13.43
N ARG A 604 -28.93 4.85 -13.19
CA ARG A 604 -29.25 3.43 -13.07
C ARG A 604 -30.18 3.13 -11.89
N TRP A 605 -29.98 3.76 -10.73
CA TRP A 605 -30.89 3.64 -9.58
C TRP A 605 -32.28 4.21 -9.87
N LYS A 606 -32.35 5.35 -10.57
CA LYS A 606 -33.63 5.93 -11.03
C LYS A 606 -34.32 5.01 -12.04
N SER A 607 -33.56 4.35 -12.91
CA SER A 607 -34.07 3.34 -13.84
C SER A 607 -34.67 2.16 -13.07
N ARG A 608 -33.93 1.59 -12.11
CA ARG A 608 -34.39 0.51 -11.22
C ARG A 608 -35.74 0.77 -10.58
N ARG A 609 -35.92 1.97 -10.02
CA ARG A 609 -37.17 2.36 -9.34
C ARG A 609 -38.39 2.46 -10.27
N ARG A 610 -38.18 2.60 -11.58
CA ARG A 610 -39.26 2.69 -12.58
C ARG A 610 -39.66 1.31 -13.13
N ILE A 611 -38.87 0.28 -12.86
CA ILE A 611 -39.14 -1.07 -13.34
C ILE A 611 -40.32 -1.66 -12.58
N ASN A 612 -41.28 -2.18 -13.34
CA ASN A 612 -42.40 -2.91 -12.78
C ASN A 612 -42.00 -4.38 -12.54
N ILE A 613 -41.69 -4.70 -11.28
CA ILE A 613 -41.22 -6.03 -10.86
C ILE A 613 -42.20 -7.17 -11.21
N ASP A 614 -43.51 -6.90 -11.28
CA ASP A 614 -44.52 -7.91 -11.65
C ASP A 614 -44.41 -8.28 -13.13
N ARG A 615 -44.18 -7.28 -13.99
CA ARG A 615 -44.01 -7.49 -15.44
C ARG A 615 -42.72 -8.24 -15.74
N GLU A 616 -41.63 -7.90 -15.04
CA GLU A 616 -40.33 -8.57 -15.17
C GLU A 616 -40.39 -10.02 -14.70
N LEU A 617 -41.11 -10.30 -13.61
CA LEU A 617 -41.32 -11.68 -13.15
C LEU A 617 -41.99 -12.54 -14.23
N VAL A 618 -43.06 -12.02 -14.84
CA VAL A 618 -43.78 -12.70 -15.93
C VAL A 618 -42.89 -12.87 -17.16
N TYR A 619 -42.07 -11.87 -17.49
CA TYR A 619 -41.14 -11.95 -18.61
C TYR A 619 -40.07 -13.04 -18.42
N LEU A 620 -39.53 -13.16 -17.20
CA LEU A 620 -38.46 -14.13 -16.89
C LEU A 620 -38.97 -15.55 -16.66
N TYR A 621 -40.17 -15.72 -16.08
CA TYR A 621 -40.68 -17.02 -15.62
C TYR A 621 -42.03 -17.45 -16.24
N GLY A 622 -42.62 -16.64 -17.12
CA GLY A 622 -43.88 -16.93 -17.83
C GLY A 622 -45.14 -16.37 -17.16
N GLU A 623 -46.27 -16.40 -17.87
CA GLU A 623 -47.55 -15.74 -17.48
C GLU A 623 -48.15 -16.25 -16.16
N GLN A 624 -47.85 -17.48 -15.77
CA GLN A 624 -48.32 -18.09 -14.53
C GLN A 624 -47.45 -17.75 -13.30
N ALA A 625 -46.33 -17.07 -13.48
CA ALA A 625 -45.41 -16.75 -12.39
C ALA A 625 -46.04 -15.76 -11.40
N ARG A 626 -45.89 -16.04 -10.09
CA ARG A 626 -46.34 -15.19 -8.99
C ARG A 626 -45.27 -15.20 -7.89
N PHE A 627 -45.07 -14.04 -7.24
CA PHE A 627 -44.20 -13.94 -6.07
C PHE A 627 -44.73 -14.80 -4.91
N ARG A 628 -43.83 -15.43 -4.18
CA ARG A 628 -44.13 -16.24 -2.99
C ARG A 628 -43.68 -15.51 -1.73
N GLY A 629 -44.49 -15.58 -0.67
CA GLY A 629 -44.15 -15.03 0.65
C GLY A 629 -43.61 -13.59 0.59
N VAL A 630 -42.44 -13.38 1.19
CA VAL A 630 -41.76 -12.07 1.29
C VAL A 630 -40.89 -11.69 0.09
N GLN A 631 -40.89 -12.50 -0.99
CA GLN A 631 -40.06 -12.21 -2.18
C GLN A 631 -40.34 -10.84 -2.79
N ARG A 632 -41.63 -10.48 -2.91
CA ARG A 632 -42.03 -9.18 -3.46
C ARG A 632 -41.45 -8.04 -2.64
N GLU A 633 -41.53 -8.14 -1.31
CA GLU A 633 -41.04 -7.13 -0.38
C GLU A 633 -39.51 -7.01 -0.44
N ALA A 634 -38.79 -8.14 -0.46
CA ALA A 634 -37.35 -8.19 -0.59
C ALA A 634 -36.86 -7.55 -1.89
N ILE A 635 -37.43 -7.95 -3.04
CA ILE A 635 -37.09 -7.41 -4.35
C ILE A 635 -37.41 -5.92 -4.42
N HIS A 636 -38.55 -5.49 -3.88
CA HIS A 636 -38.91 -4.08 -3.84
C HIS A 636 -37.91 -3.26 -3.00
N ALA A 637 -37.48 -3.76 -1.84
CA ALA A 637 -36.45 -3.12 -1.02
C ALA A 637 -35.11 -3.00 -1.77
N ILE A 638 -34.72 -4.06 -2.49
CA ILE A 638 -33.50 -4.08 -3.32
C ILE A 638 -33.59 -3.05 -4.46
N MET A 639 -34.69 -3.03 -5.21
CA MET A 639 -34.95 -2.07 -6.30
C MET A 639 -35.01 -0.61 -5.82
N MET A 640 -35.40 -0.37 -4.55
CA MET A 640 -35.38 0.96 -3.93
C MET A 640 -34.00 1.41 -3.43
N ASN A 641 -32.99 0.54 -3.57
CA ASN A 641 -31.61 0.74 -3.11
C ASN A 641 -31.51 0.91 -1.59
N LYS A 642 -32.33 0.19 -0.81
CA LYS A 642 -32.15 0.10 0.66
C LYS A 642 -30.89 -0.72 0.98
N SER A 643 -30.17 -0.36 2.03
CA SER A 643 -28.96 -1.07 2.47
C SER A 643 -28.66 -0.73 3.93
N PRO A 644 -28.24 -1.69 4.78
CA PRO A 644 -28.21 -3.14 4.53
C PRO A 644 -29.61 -3.77 4.60
N ILE A 645 -29.85 -4.80 3.80
CA ILE A 645 -31.11 -5.58 3.81
C ILE A 645 -30.79 -6.98 4.34
N VAL A 646 -31.56 -7.46 5.31
CA VAL A 646 -31.47 -8.84 5.81
C VAL A 646 -32.80 -9.54 5.54
N VAL A 647 -32.75 -10.62 4.77
CA VAL A 647 -33.95 -11.39 4.37
C VAL A 647 -33.86 -12.80 4.94
N VAL A 648 -34.80 -13.11 5.83
CA VAL A 648 -34.94 -14.43 6.45
C VAL A 648 -36.15 -15.14 5.86
N MET A 649 -35.93 -16.15 5.02
CA MET A 649 -36.98 -16.98 4.43
C MET A 649 -36.57 -18.45 4.31
N GLY A 650 -37.53 -19.36 4.44
CA GLY A 650 -37.28 -20.81 4.41
C GLY A 650 -36.55 -21.28 3.14
N THR A 651 -35.79 -22.38 3.27
CA THR A 651 -35.14 -23.04 2.13
C THR A 651 -36.17 -23.48 1.09
N GLY A 652 -35.87 -23.29 -0.20
CA GLY A 652 -36.84 -23.47 -1.30
C GLY A 652 -37.86 -22.33 -1.47
N GLY A 653 -37.85 -21.30 -0.62
CA GLY A 653 -38.68 -20.09 -0.74
C GLY A 653 -38.31 -19.19 -1.94
N GLY A 654 -37.30 -19.57 -2.73
CA GLY A 654 -36.84 -18.84 -3.91
C GLY A 654 -35.96 -17.63 -3.60
N LYS A 655 -35.03 -17.76 -2.64
CA LYS A 655 -34.04 -16.73 -2.26
C LYS A 655 -33.28 -16.16 -3.46
N SER A 656 -32.94 -17.02 -4.43
CA SER A 656 -32.15 -16.62 -5.60
C SER A 656 -32.86 -15.59 -6.50
N LEU A 657 -34.21 -15.60 -6.52
CA LEU A 657 -35.00 -14.61 -7.27
C LEU A 657 -34.72 -13.19 -6.79
N SER A 658 -34.40 -13.02 -5.50
CA SER A 658 -34.17 -11.71 -4.87
C SER A 658 -33.01 -10.94 -5.49
N PHE A 659 -32.01 -11.62 -6.06
CA PHE A 659 -30.88 -10.97 -6.75
C PHE A 659 -30.87 -11.22 -8.26
N MET A 660 -31.45 -12.33 -8.74
CA MET A 660 -31.52 -12.63 -10.18
C MET A 660 -32.46 -11.68 -10.93
N LEU A 661 -33.65 -11.37 -10.37
CA LEU A 661 -34.58 -10.46 -11.04
C LEU A 661 -34.01 -9.04 -11.13
N PRO A 662 -33.45 -8.44 -10.06
CA PRO A 662 -32.79 -7.14 -10.16
C PRO A 662 -31.62 -7.09 -11.15
N ALA A 663 -30.79 -8.15 -11.22
CA ALA A 663 -29.68 -8.21 -12.15
C ALA A 663 -30.15 -8.34 -13.61
N ALA A 664 -31.18 -9.15 -13.88
CA ALA A 664 -31.73 -9.33 -15.21
C ALA A 664 -32.42 -8.06 -15.75
N SER A 665 -33.14 -7.33 -14.89
CA SER A 665 -33.91 -6.15 -15.31
C SER A 665 -33.05 -4.89 -15.43
N CYS A 666 -31.76 -4.91 -15.05
CA CYS A 666 -30.86 -3.76 -15.09
C CYS A 666 -29.50 -4.10 -15.73
N PRO A 667 -29.42 -4.17 -17.06
CA PRO A 667 -28.18 -4.46 -17.77
C PRO A 667 -27.14 -3.35 -17.59
N GLY A 668 -25.85 -3.75 -17.55
CA GLY A 668 -24.71 -2.84 -17.45
C GLY A 668 -24.15 -2.60 -16.03
N GLY A 669 -24.70 -3.28 -15.02
CA GLY A 669 -24.09 -3.34 -13.70
C GLY A 669 -23.88 -4.78 -13.22
N VAL A 670 -22.99 -4.93 -12.25
CA VAL A 670 -22.50 -6.20 -11.71
C VAL A 670 -22.90 -6.31 -10.26
N THR A 671 -23.63 -7.37 -9.93
CA THR A 671 -23.91 -7.75 -8.54
C THR A 671 -23.06 -8.95 -8.18
N VAL A 672 -22.29 -8.83 -7.09
CA VAL A 672 -21.41 -9.90 -6.63
C VAL A 672 -22.14 -10.73 -5.58
N VAL A 673 -22.24 -12.03 -5.82
CA VAL A 673 -22.94 -12.98 -4.95
C VAL A 673 -21.92 -13.86 -4.23
N VAL A 674 -21.77 -13.64 -2.93
CA VAL A 674 -20.93 -14.45 -2.06
C VAL A 674 -21.72 -15.70 -1.68
N VAL A 675 -21.23 -16.86 -2.12
CA VAL A 675 -21.88 -18.16 -1.92
C VAL A 675 -20.91 -19.06 -1.14
N PRO A 676 -21.29 -19.56 0.05
CA PRO A 676 -20.36 -20.29 0.93
C PRO A 676 -19.91 -21.66 0.40
N LEU A 677 -20.52 -22.17 -0.67
CA LEU A 677 -20.13 -23.42 -1.28
C LEU A 677 -20.05 -23.36 -2.79
N VAL A 678 -19.04 -24.05 -3.32
CA VAL A 678 -18.75 -24.21 -4.74
C VAL A 678 -19.85 -25.00 -5.47
N SER A 679 -20.45 -26.02 -4.82
CA SER A 679 -21.55 -26.82 -5.41
C SER A 679 -22.76 -25.97 -5.78
N LEU A 680 -23.13 -25.02 -4.92
CA LEU A 680 -24.27 -24.13 -5.10
C LEU A 680 -24.03 -23.10 -6.24
N GLN A 681 -22.78 -22.77 -6.54
CA GLN A 681 -22.45 -21.87 -7.65
C GLN A 681 -22.83 -22.49 -8.99
N GLY A 682 -22.60 -23.80 -9.18
CA GLY A 682 -22.96 -24.53 -10.40
C GLY A 682 -24.45 -24.43 -10.73
N ASP A 683 -25.31 -24.70 -9.74
CA ASP A 683 -26.77 -24.65 -9.89
C ASP A 683 -27.30 -23.23 -10.11
N LEU A 684 -26.66 -22.23 -9.51
CA LEU A 684 -26.98 -20.82 -9.75
C LEU A 684 -26.60 -20.40 -11.17
N MET A 685 -25.42 -20.80 -11.66
CA MET A 685 -24.98 -20.53 -13.03
C MET A 685 -25.88 -21.19 -14.07
N GLU A 686 -26.32 -22.43 -13.85
CA GLU A 686 -27.25 -23.10 -14.78
C GLU A 686 -28.60 -22.37 -14.85
N ARG A 687 -29.11 -21.89 -13.70
CA ARG A 687 -30.32 -21.05 -13.66
C ARG A 687 -30.15 -19.74 -14.42
N CYS A 688 -29.02 -19.05 -14.24
CA CYS A 688 -28.70 -17.85 -15.01
C CYS A 688 -28.66 -18.12 -16.52
N ARG A 689 -28.05 -19.24 -16.94
CA ARG A 689 -27.97 -19.66 -18.34
C ARG A 689 -29.36 -19.92 -18.94
N LYS A 690 -30.26 -20.59 -18.20
CA LYS A 690 -31.66 -20.81 -18.64
C LYS A 690 -32.41 -19.50 -18.84
N MET A 691 -32.12 -18.49 -18.02
CA MET A 691 -32.70 -17.14 -18.13
C MET A 691 -31.96 -16.24 -19.14
N LYS A 692 -30.95 -16.76 -19.87
CA LYS A 692 -30.08 -16.01 -20.77
C LYS A 692 -29.41 -14.79 -20.13
N MET A 693 -29.15 -14.87 -18.82
CA MET A 693 -28.49 -13.81 -18.06
C MET A 693 -26.98 -14.04 -18.01
N PRO A 694 -26.15 -13.04 -18.35
CA PRO A 694 -24.70 -13.15 -18.23
C PRO A 694 -24.27 -13.35 -16.78
N CYS A 695 -23.59 -14.44 -16.48
CA CYS A 695 -23.01 -14.70 -15.16
C CYS A 695 -21.64 -15.36 -15.27
N ALA A 696 -20.80 -15.16 -14.26
CA ALA A 696 -19.48 -15.76 -14.18
C ALA A 696 -19.19 -16.30 -12.77
N GLU A 697 -18.37 -17.34 -12.71
CA GLU A 697 -17.70 -17.79 -11.48
C GLU A 697 -16.42 -16.95 -11.31
N TRP A 698 -16.21 -16.40 -10.11
CA TRP A 698 -14.94 -15.77 -9.78
C TRP A 698 -13.87 -16.84 -9.62
N ARG A 699 -12.86 -16.78 -10.47
CA ARG A 699 -11.66 -17.60 -10.33
C ARG A 699 -10.45 -16.69 -10.23
N SER A 700 -9.56 -16.96 -9.28
CA SER A 700 -8.40 -16.11 -9.04
C SER A 700 -7.42 -16.04 -10.21
N ASP A 701 -7.51 -16.97 -11.17
CA ASP A 701 -6.68 -17.11 -12.36
C ASP A 701 -7.33 -16.52 -13.63
N GLN A 702 -8.56 -16.01 -13.58
CA GLN A 702 -9.28 -15.51 -14.75
C GLN A 702 -10.19 -14.33 -14.39
N SER A 703 -10.04 -13.18 -15.08
CA SER A 703 -11.00 -12.09 -14.94
C SER A 703 -12.38 -12.48 -15.47
N PRO A 704 -13.47 -12.22 -14.72
CA PRO A 704 -14.82 -12.43 -15.19
C PRO A 704 -15.08 -11.55 -16.41
N GLY A 705 -15.43 -12.16 -17.55
CA GLY A 705 -15.92 -11.43 -18.72
C GLY A 705 -17.19 -10.62 -18.41
N PRO A 706 -17.81 -9.96 -19.41
CA PRO A 706 -19.00 -9.14 -19.20
C PRO A 706 -20.14 -9.97 -18.57
N ALA A 707 -20.39 -9.75 -17.28
CA ALA A 707 -21.32 -10.52 -16.46
C ALA A 707 -22.21 -9.60 -15.62
N SER A 708 -23.49 -9.93 -15.48
CA SER A 708 -24.42 -9.22 -14.58
C SER A 708 -24.34 -9.76 -13.15
N LEU A 709 -23.99 -11.04 -13.01
CA LEU A 709 -23.75 -11.70 -11.72
C LEU A 709 -22.37 -12.34 -11.69
N VAL A 710 -21.64 -12.12 -10.59
CA VAL A 710 -20.37 -12.80 -10.31
C VAL A 710 -20.48 -13.58 -9.02
N PHE A 711 -20.30 -14.89 -9.07
CA PHE A 711 -20.36 -15.77 -7.90
C PHE A 711 -18.96 -15.94 -7.31
N VAL A 712 -18.82 -15.76 -6.00
CA VAL A 712 -17.52 -15.86 -5.31
C VAL A 712 -17.65 -16.61 -3.99
N THR A 713 -16.62 -17.33 -3.55
CA THR A 713 -16.58 -17.93 -2.21
C THR A 713 -16.17 -16.89 -1.16
N PRO A 714 -16.56 -17.06 0.11
CA PRO A 714 -16.13 -16.18 1.21
C PRO A 714 -14.61 -15.99 1.29
N GLU A 715 -13.85 -17.05 1.12
CA GLU A 715 -12.39 -17.04 1.19
C GLU A 715 -11.78 -16.24 0.03
N SER A 716 -12.28 -16.46 -1.20
CA SER A 716 -11.83 -15.72 -2.37
C SER A 716 -12.23 -14.25 -2.33
N ALA A 717 -13.37 -13.91 -1.72
CA ALA A 717 -13.84 -12.53 -1.56
C ALA A 717 -12.91 -11.67 -0.68
N MET A 718 -12.05 -12.29 0.12
CA MET A 718 -11.07 -11.61 0.99
C MET A 718 -9.66 -11.53 0.38
N THR A 719 -9.49 -11.95 -0.89
CA THR A 719 -8.21 -11.92 -1.58
C THR A 719 -7.92 -10.55 -2.20
N LYS A 720 -6.65 -10.17 -2.32
CA LYS A 720 -6.23 -8.91 -2.97
C LYS A 720 -6.79 -8.79 -4.39
N ARG A 721 -6.66 -9.85 -5.20
CA ARG A 721 -7.17 -9.87 -6.59
C ARG A 721 -8.66 -9.59 -6.70
N PHE A 722 -9.47 -10.14 -5.79
CA PHE A 722 -10.89 -9.87 -5.77
C PHE A 722 -11.19 -8.41 -5.40
N HIS A 723 -10.47 -7.85 -4.42
CA HIS A 723 -10.61 -6.43 -4.08
C HIS A 723 -10.20 -5.51 -5.24
N ASP A 724 -9.18 -5.88 -6.03
CA ASP A 724 -8.78 -5.14 -7.23
C ASP A 724 -9.86 -5.20 -8.31
N TYR A 725 -10.46 -6.37 -8.56
CA TYR A 725 -11.63 -6.51 -9.45
C TYR A 725 -12.82 -5.65 -9.01
N VAL A 726 -13.16 -5.70 -7.71
CA VAL A 726 -14.25 -4.90 -7.12
C VAL A 726 -13.99 -3.41 -7.31
N GLU A 727 -12.76 -2.92 -7.12
CA GLU A 727 -12.47 -1.50 -7.39
C GLU A 727 -12.53 -1.17 -8.88
N GLY A 728 -12.03 -2.02 -9.76
CA GLY A 728 -12.17 -1.81 -11.21
C GLY A 728 -13.63 -1.58 -11.59
N LEU A 729 -14.53 -2.41 -11.04
CA LEU A 729 -15.98 -2.21 -11.20
C LEU A 729 -16.48 -0.91 -10.56
N GLN A 730 -15.95 -0.47 -9.41
CA GLN A 730 -16.33 0.80 -8.80
C GLN A 730 -15.89 2.00 -9.64
N VAL A 731 -14.66 2.00 -10.14
CA VAL A 731 -14.09 3.06 -10.99
C VAL A 731 -14.86 3.18 -12.31
N MET A 732 -15.30 2.05 -12.87
CA MET A 732 -16.16 2.03 -14.07
C MET A 732 -17.64 2.31 -13.77
N ALA A 733 -18.01 2.62 -12.53
CA ALA A 733 -19.39 2.74 -12.05
C ALA A 733 -20.22 1.45 -12.12
N GLN A 734 -19.65 0.30 -12.48
CA GLN A 734 -20.38 -0.92 -12.81
C GLN A 734 -20.78 -1.76 -11.58
N LEU A 735 -20.20 -1.55 -10.40
CA LEU A 735 -20.58 -2.32 -9.21
C LEU A 735 -21.92 -1.86 -8.62
N ASP A 736 -22.88 -2.78 -8.51
CA ASP A 736 -24.22 -2.50 -7.99
C ASP A 736 -24.42 -2.87 -6.52
N GLY A 737 -23.77 -3.93 -6.06
CA GLY A 737 -23.94 -4.41 -4.69
C GLY A 737 -23.36 -5.79 -4.44
N PHE A 738 -23.37 -6.17 -3.16
CA PHE A 738 -23.03 -7.50 -2.69
C PHE A 738 -24.28 -8.21 -2.16
N VAL A 739 -24.38 -9.49 -2.51
CA VAL A 739 -25.39 -10.41 -1.99
C VAL A 739 -24.69 -11.55 -1.29
N PHE A 740 -25.02 -11.79 -0.02
CA PHE A 740 -24.49 -12.90 0.76
C PHE A 740 -25.57 -13.96 0.85
N ASP A 741 -25.38 -15.08 0.16
CA ASP A 741 -26.25 -16.24 0.30
C ASP A 741 -25.82 -17.07 1.52
N GLU A 742 -26.78 -17.67 2.21
CA GLU A 742 -26.58 -18.32 3.52
C GLU A 742 -25.74 -17.47 4.49
N ALA A 743 -26.14 -16.20 4.63
CA ALA A 743 -25.41 -15.20 5.41
C ALA A 743 -25.23 -15.57 6.89
N HIS A 744 -26.05 -16.47 7.46
CA HIS A 744 -25.86 -16.97 8.83
C HIS A 744 -24.48 -17.60 9.06
N THR A 745 -23.84 -18.12 8.02
CA THR A 745 -22.47 -18.67 8.08
C THR A 745 -21.44 -17.67 8.60
N ILE A 746 -21.69 -16.36 8.52
CA ILE A 746 -20.85 -15.33 9.13
C ILE A 746 -20.74 -15.50 10.66
N LEU A 747 -21.81 -15.99 11.32
CA LEU A 747 -21.82 -16.30 12.77
C LEU A 747 -21.01 -17.56 13.10
N GLU A 748 -20.87 -18.48 12.16
CA GLU A 748 -20.14 -19.75 12.36
C GLU A 748 -18.62 -19.56 12.31
N GLY A 749 -18.16 -18.44 11.74
CA GLY A 749 -16.75 -18.10 11.70
C GLY A 749 -16.19 -17.92 13.11
N THR A 750 -15.31 -18.82 13.55
CA THR A 750 -14.52 -18.66 14.77
C THR A 750 -13.07 -18.34 14.43
N ARG A 751 -12.21 -18.11 15.44
CA ARG A 751 -10.77 -17.89 15.18
C ARG A 751 -10.11 -19.13 14.56
N ASP A 752 -10.60 -20.32 14.90
CA ASP A 752 -10.02 -21.60 14.48
C ASP A 752 -10.80 -22.28 13.34
N PHE A 753 -12.03 -21.83 13.06
CA PHE A 753 -12.90 -22.39 12.01
C PHE A 753 -13.38 -21.29 11.05
N ARG A 754 -12.96 -21.37 9.77
CA ARG A 754 -13.25 -20.42 8.68
C ARG A 754 -13.14 -18.94 9.11
N PRO A 755 -11.97 -18.48 9.59
CA PRO A 755 -11.78 -17.14 10.16
C PRO A 755 -12.11 -16.01 9.18
N LYS A 756 -11.97 -16.25 7.86
CA LYS A 756 -12.29 -15.28 6.80
C LYS A 756 -13.76 -14.89 6.73
N LEU A 757 -14.69 -15.71 7.25
CA LEU A 757 -16.11 -15.37 7.32
C LEU A 757 -16.39 -14.13 8.19
N ARG A 758 -15.61 -13.95 9.28
CA ARG A 758 -15.73 -12.76 10.14
C ARG A 758 -15.18 -11.50 9.49
N GLU A 759 -14.28 -11.63 8.53
CA GLU A 759 -13.71 -10.50 7.79
C GLU A 759 -14.66 -9.98 6.70
N LEU A 760 -15.69 -10.76 6.29
CA LEU A 760 -16.64 -10.38 5.25
C LEU A 760 -17.36 -9.05 5.52
N GLY A 761 -17.56 -8.69 6.79
CA GLY A 761 -18.11 -7.38 7.18
C GLY A 761 -17.28 -6.19 6.68
N ARG A 762 -16.01 -6.38 6.32
CA ARG A 762 -15.17 -5.34 5.69
C ARG A 762 -15.66 -4.95 4.30
N LEU A 763 -16.38 -5.82 3.58
CA LEU A 763 -16.95 -5.48 2.28
C LEU A 763 -18.01 -4.37 2.38
N ALA A 764 -18.60 -4.15 3.56
CA ALA A 764 -19.49 -3.00 3.77
C ALA A 764 -18.77 -1.65 3.59
N LEU A 765 -17.44 -1.61 3.80
CA LEU A 765 -16.62 -0.40 3.59
C LEU A 765 -16.52 0.01 2.12
N VAL A 766 -16.84 -0.89 1.18
CA VAL A 766 -16.91 -0.61 -0.26
C VAL A 766 -18.01 0.42 -0.56
N GLY A 767 -19.04 0.50 0.29
CA GLY A 767 -20.06 1.55 0.20
C GLY A 767 -21.12 1.33 -0.88
N VAL A 768 -21.39 0.08 -1.25
CA VAL A 768 -22.47 -0.32 -2.18
C VAL A 768 -23.62 -1.01 -1.44
N GLN A 769 -24.69 -1.40 -2.14
CA GLN A 769 -25.82 -2.09 -1.52
C GLN A 769 -25.39 -3.45 -0.96
N MET A 770 -25.78 -3.76 0.28
CA MET A 770 -25.49 -5.01 0.95
C MET A 770 -26.80 -5.77 1.20
N VAL A 771 -26.90 -6.99 0.68
CA VAL A 771 -28.08 -7.86 0.83
C VAL A 771 -27.65 -9.18 1.46
N TYR A 772 -28.25 -9.54 2.59
CA TYR A 772 -27.95 -10.78 3.31
C TYR A 772 -29.16 -11.69 3.25
N LEU A 773 -29.01 -12.86 2.64
CA LEU A 773 -30.07 -13.85 2.47
C LEU A 773 -29.77 -15.06 3.35
N THR A 774 -30.74 -15.50 4.14
CA THR A 774 -30.56 -16.66 5.03
C THR A 774 -31.89 -17.34 5.33
N ALA A 775 -31.84 -18.62 5.71
CA ALA A 775 -33.00 -19.34 6.23
C ALA A 775 -32.98 -19.51 7.77
N THR A 776 -31.81 -19.40 8.39
CA THR A 776 -31.55 -19.97 9.72
C THR A 776 -31.00 -18.95 10.73
N LEU A 777 -31.27 -17.64 10.54
CA LEU A 777 -30.89 -16.61 11.51
C LEU A 777 -31.96 -16.49 12.62
N PRO A 778 -31.69 -16.91 13.88
CA PRO A 778 -32.66 -16.78 14.96
C PRO A 778 -32.69 -15.34 15.50
N PRO A 779 -33.85 -14.86 16.00
CA PRO A 779 -33.97 -13.49 16.52
C PRO A 779 -32.94 -13.11 17.60
N SER A 780 -32.54 -14.06 18.46
CA SER A 780 -31.56 -13.80 19.52
C SER A 780 -30.12 -13.56 19.04
N LYS A 781 -29.82 -13.89 17.78
CA LYS A 781 -28.48 -13.75 17.18
C LYS A 781 -28.41 -12.59 16.19
N GLU A 782 -29.49 -11.83 16.03
CA GLU A 782 -29.55 -10.71 15.10
C GLU A 782 -28.56 -9.60 15.49
N GLU A 783 -28.48 -9.23 16.77
CA GLU A 783 -27.54 -8.19 17.23
C GLU A 783 -26.08 -8.59 16.97
N GLU A 784 -25.70 -9.82 17.34
CA GLU A 784 -24.37 -10.37 17.07
C GLU A 784 -24.06 -10.39 15.56
N PHE A 785 -25.06 -10.76 14.74
CA PHE A 785 -24.91 -10.74 13.29
C PHE A 785 -24.70 -9.32 12.74
N PHE A 786 -25.45 -8.34 13.24
CA PHE A 786 -25.35 -6.93 12.83
C PHE A 786 -23.98 -6.34 13.18
N GLU A 787 -23.43 -6.67 14.36
CA GLU A 787 -22.07 -6.30 14.74
C GLU A 787 -21.03 -6.84 13.75
N LEU A 788 -21.11 -8.12 13.38
CA LEU A 788 -20.17 -8.75 12.45
C LEU A 788 -20.21 -8.16 11.04
N ILE A 789 -21.36 -7.68 10.57
CA ILE A 789 -21.51 -7.02 9.27
C ILE A 789 -21.25 -5.50 9.33
N ASN A 790 -20.82 -4.96 10.48
CA ASN A 790 -20.62 -3.53 10.73
C ASN A 790 -21.88 -2.67 10.52
N ALA A 791 -23.05 -3.17 10.90
CA ALA A 791 -24.32 -2.46 10.78
C ALA A 791 -24.91 -2.13 12.16
N ARG A 792 -25.61 -0.99 12.25
CA ARG A 792 -26.44 -0.65 13.42
C ARG A 792 -27.85 -1.19 13.20
N SER A 793 -28.47 -1.75 14.23
CA SER A 793 -29.82 -2.35 14.15
C SER A 793 -30.88 -1.40 13.54
N GLU A 794 -30.78 -0.10 13.82
CA GLU A 794 -31.70 0.93 13.31
C GLU A 794 -31.59 1.15 11.79
N ASP A 795 -30.43 0.86 11.19
CA ASP A 795 -30.16 1.05 9.77
C ASP A 795 -30.56 -0.20 8.93
N VAL A 796 -30.80 -1.35 9.57
CA VAL A 796 -31.06 -2.63 8.91
C VAL A 796 -32.52 -2.74 8.47
N THR A 797 -32.75 -2.99 7.18
CA THR A 797 -34.08 -3.40 6.69
C THR A 797 -34.24 -4.91 6.87
N MET A 798 -34.88 -5.31 7.97
CA MET A 798 -35.18 -6.71 8.27
C MET A 798 -36.49 -7.17 7.60
N ILE A 799 -36.44 -8.24 6.81
CA ILE A 799 -37.60 -8.86 6.16
C ILE A 799 -37.60 -10.33 6.55
N ARG A 800 -38.58 -10.76 7.36
CA ARG A 800 -38.63 -12.12 7.93
C ARG A 800 -39.98 -12.77 7.65
N THR A 801 -39.95 -14.03 7.24
CA THR A 801 -41.12 -14.92 7.24
C THR A 801 -40.87 -16.12 8.15
N SER A 802 -41.94 -16.81 8.54
CA SER A 802 -41.80 -18.11 9.21
C SER A 802 -41.01 -19.08 8.32
N THR A 803 -40.02 -19.73 8.92
CA THR A 803 -39.19 -20.78 8.31
C THR A 803 -39.70 -22.17 8.69
N SER A 804 -40.74 -22.26 9.54
CA SER A 804 -41.37 -23.51 9.95
C SER A 804 -42.04 -24.19 8.75
N ARG A 805 -41.69 -25.46 8.54
CA ARG A 805 -42.25 -26.29 7.49
C ARG A 805 -43.32 -27.21 8.10
N ALA A 806 -44.59 -26.87 7.89
CA ALA A 806 -45.72 -27.63 8.44
C ALA A 806 -45.80 -29.09 7.93
N ASN A 807 -45.07 -29.41 6.85
CA ASN A 807 -44.96 -30.76 6.33
C ASN A 807 -43.86 -31.60 7.00
N VAL A 808 -42.97 -31.01 7.82
CA VAL A 808 -41.90 -31.73 8.53
C VAL A 808 -42.39 -32.14 9.92
N VAL A 809 -42.14 -33.39 10.30
CA VAL A 809 -42.40 -33.90 11.66
C VAL A 809 -41.06 -34.29 12.29
N TYR A 810 -40.82 -33.82 13.51
CA TYR A 810 -39.59 -34.07 14.27
C TYR A 810 -39.84 -35.15 15.33
N SER A 811 -38.91 -36.10 15.49
CA SER A 811 -38.90 -37.03 16.64
C SER A 811 -37.47 -37.19 17.16
N VAL A 812 -37.33 -37.39 18.47
CA VAL A 812 -36.03 -37.55 19.15
C VAL A 812 -36.04 -38.88 19.88
N GLN A 813 -34.99 -39.68 19.71
CA GLN A 813 -34.79 -40.93 20.43
C GLN A 813 -33.47 -40.89 21.20
N THR A 814 -33.52 -40.97 22.51
CA THR A 814 -32.30 -40.99 23.34
C THR A 814 -31.79 -42.41 23.52
N LEU A 815 -30.50 -42.63 23.23
CA LEU A 815 -29.81 -43.89 23.47
C LEU A 815 -28.91 -43.76 24.70
N VAL A 816 -28.86 -44.81 25.52
CA VAL A 816 -28.03 -44.87 26.73
C VAL A 816 -27.00 -45.97 26.54
N ALA A 817 -25.72 -45.63 26.68
CA ALA A 817 -24.61 -46.56 26.56
C ALA A 817 -23.57 -46.29 27.65
N ALA A 818 -22.90 -47.34 28.14
CA ALA A 818 -21.92 -47.21 29.21
C ALA A 818 -20.50 -46.93 28.67
N THR A 819 -20.20 -47.33 27.43
CA THR A 819 -18.92 -47.05 26.76
C THR A 819 -19.15 -46.49 25.34
N PRO A 820 -18.16 -45.80 24.75
CA PRO A 820 -18.23 -45.32 23.36
C PRO A 820 -18.45 -46.44 22.34
N GLU A 821 -17.87 -47.62 22.55
CA GLU A 821 -18.03 -48.77 21.64
C GLU A 821 -19.46 -49.31 21.67
N GLN A 822 -20.05 -49.42 22.86
CA GLN A 822 -21.46 -49.78 23.04
C GLN A 822 -22.39 -48.71 22.46
N ALA A 823 -21.99 -47.44 22.51
CA ALA A 823 -22.75 -46.36 21.90
C ALA A 823 -22.80 -46.52 20.38
N THR A 824 -21.67 -46.76 19.73
CA THR A 824 -21.59 -46.98 18.28
C THR A 824 -22.43 -48.17 17.84
N GLU A 825 -22.35 -49.31 18.54
CA GLU A 825 -23.15 -50.50 18.21
C GLU A 825 -24.66 -50.28 18.40
N ALA A 826 -25.05 -49.62 19.50
CA ALA A 826 -26.45 -49.29 19.76
C ALA A 826 -27.00 -48.32 18.71
N ILE A 827 -26.20 -47.33 18.33
CA ILE A 827 -26.52 -46.35 17.28
C ILE A 827 -26.71 -47.06 15.95
N THR A 828 -25.77 -47.89 15.50
CA THR A 828 -25.91 -48.54 14.18
C THR A 828 -27.09 -49.50 14.16
N THR A 829 -27.31 -50.25 15.24
CA THR A 829 -28.47 -51.14 15.38
C THR A 829 -29.77 -50.36 15.26
N LYS A 830 -29.86 -49.19 15.93
CA LYS A 830 -31.06 -48.37 15.88
C LYS A 830 -31.27 -47.70 14.53
N VAL A 831 -30.20 -47.20 13.91
CA VAL A 831 -30.24 -46.62 12.56
C VAL A 831 -30.78 -47.67 11.58
N ARG A 832 -30.30 -48.92 11.65
CA ARG A 832 -30.78 -50.02 10.80
C ARG A 832 -32.27 -50.30 11.00
N GLU A 833 -32.72 -50.43 12.25
CA GLU A 833 -34.14 -50.66 12.59
C GLU A 833 -35.05 -49.58 11.98
N VAL A 834 -34.65 -48.32 12.12
CA VAL A 834 -35.43 -47.18 11.62
C VAL A 834 -35.36 -47.08 10.11
N LEU A 835 -34.20 -47.35 9.50
CA LEU A 835 -34.06 -47.38 8.05
C LEU A 835 -34.94 -48.46 7.43
N ASP A 836 -34.94 -49.68 7.97
CA ASP A 836 -35.80 -50.78 7.50
C ASP A 836 -37.28 -50.39 7.58
N GLN A 837 -37.73 -49.86 8.73
CA GLN A 837 -39.10 -49.39 8.90
C GLN A 837 -39.47 -48.31 7.88
N LYS A 838 -38.59 -47.33 7.66
CA LYS A 838 -38.85 -46.19 6.77
C LYS A 838 -38.76 -46.55 5.30
N LEU A 839 -37.93 -47.51 4.91
CA LEU A 839 -37.83 -48.00 3.54
C LEU A 839 -39.04 -48.86 3.13
N GLU A 840 -39.70 -49.50 4.09
CA GLU A 840 -41.01 -50.16 3.90
C GLU A 840 -42.15 -49.14 3.81
N GLU A 841 -42.17 -48.15 4.70
CA GLU A 841 -43.16 -47.07 4.71
C GLU A 841 -43.09 -46.20 3.44
N TYR A 842 -41.88 -45.96 2.94
CA TYR A 842 -41.60 -45.14 1.77
C TYR A 842 -40.94 -45.96 0.65
N PRO A 843 -41.73 -46.56 -0.26
CA PRO A 843 -41.19 -47.29 -1.40
C PRO A 843 -40.51 -46.35 -2.42
N TRP A 844 -39.72 -46.93 -3.32
CA TRP A 844 -39.03 -46.22 -4.40
C TRP A 844 -40.00 -45.30 -5.18
N PRO A 845 -39.62 -44.05 -5.53
CA PRO A 845 -38.27 -43.47 -5.58
C PRO A 845 -37.80 -42.76 -4.30
N ALA A 846 -38.46 -42.99 -3.15
CA ALA A 846 -38.14 -42.32 -1.90
C ALA A 846 -36.67 -42.51 -1.47
N LYS A 847 -36.05 -41.42 -1.01
CA LYS A 847 -34.64 -41.37 -0.59
C LYS A 847 -34.51 -41.01 0.88
N ILE A 848 -33.44 -41.50 1.50
CA ILE A 848 -33.10 -41.27 2.91
C ILE A 848 -31.66 -40.77 3.02
N ILE A 849 -31.44 -39.75 3.85
CA ILE A 849 -30.11 -39.23 4.19
C ILE A 849 -29.82 -39.52 5.66
N VAL A 850 -28.61 -39.97 5.96
CA VAL A 850 -28.14 -40.22 7.33
C VAL A 850 -26.90 -39.35 7.58
N TYR A 851 -26.95 -38.43 8.55
CA TYR A 851 -25.86 -37.53 8.90
C TYR A 851 -25.05 -38.00 10.10
N CYS A 852 -23.73 -37.99 9.96
CA CYS A 852 -22.74 -38.24 11.01
C CYS A 852 -21.83 -37.01 11.22
N ASP A 853 -21.29 -36.80 12.43
CA ASP A 853 -20.44 -35.61 12.70
C ASP A 853 -19.03 -35.75 12.12
N THR A 854 -18.52 -36.97 11.96
CA THR A 854 -17.14 -37.23 11.52
C THR A 854 -17.07 -38.04 10.23
N VAL A 855 -15.98 -37.82 9.46
CA VAL A 855 -15.65 -38.62 8.26
C VAL A 855 -15.52 -40.10 8.62
N VAL A 856 -14.83 -40.40 9.72
CA VAL A 856 -14.60 -41.78 10.18
C VAL A 856 -15.93 -42.49 10.48
N ALA A 857 -16.87 -41.82 11.17
CA ALA A 857 -18.19 -42.39 11.45
C ALA A 857 -19.04 -42.56 10.17
N THR A 858 -18.90 -41.63 9.22
CA THR A 858 -19.59 -41.69 7.92
C THR A 858 -19.16 -42.94 7.15
N ASP A 859 -17.85 -43.19 7.02
CA ASP A 859 -17.31 -44.33 6.29
C ASP A 859 -17.63 -45.65 6.97
N ALA A 860 -17.52 -45.72 8.30
CA ALA A 860 -17.85 -46.91 9.07
C ALA A 860 -19.31 -47.31 8.89
N LEU A 861 -20.24 -46.35 9.03
CA LEU A 861 -21.68 -46.61 8.91
C LEU A 861 -22.10 -46.91 7.47
N ALA A 862 -21.53 -46.22 6.47
CA ALA A 862 -21.80 -46.49 5.06
C ALA A 862 -21.34 -47.90 4.65
N THR A 863 -20.18 -48.32 5.14
CA THR A 863 -19.65 -49.68 4.92
C THR A 863 -20.55 -50.73 5.56
N GLU A 864 -21.00 -50.49 6.80
CA GLU A 864 -21.87 -51.43 7.53
C GLU A 864 -23.27 -51.54 6.90
N LEU A 865 -23.79 -50.45 6.33
CA LEU A 865 -25.08 -50.42 5.65
C LEU A 865 -25.00 -50.81 4.16
N ASN A 866 -23.79 -50.99 3.61
CA ASN A 866 -23.56 -51.19 2.18
C ASN A 866 -24.29 -50.15 1.31
N CYS A 867 -24.04 -48.87 1.60
CA CYS A 867 -24.61 -47.74 0.87
C CYS A 867 -23.56 -46.67 0.55
N ASP A 868 -23.95 -45.63 -0.18
CA ASP A 868 -23.05 -44.54 -0.55
C ASP A 868 -22.65 -43.69 0.67
N ALA A 869 -21.36 -43.32 0.71
CA ALA A 869 -20.81 -42.34 1.65
C ALA A 869 -20.62 -40.98 0.97
N TYR A 870 -20.81 -39.86 1.68
CA TYR A 870 -20.54 -38.52 1.17
C TYR A 870 -19.93 -37.60 2.22
N HIS A 871 -18.65 -37.25 2.05
CA HIS A 871 -17.93 -36.36 2.95
C HIS A 871 -16.84 -35.58 2.20
N ARG A 872 -16.16 -34.67 2.90
CA ARG A 872 -15.15 -33.78 2.29
C ARG A 872 -13.95 -34.50 1.65
N ASP A 873 -13.65 -35.73 2.06
CA ASP A 873 -12.46 -36.49 1.65
C ASP A 873 -12.81 -37.66 0.70
N VAL A 874 -14.09 -37.81 0.32
CA VAL A 874 -14.59 -39.01 -0.40
C VAL A 874 -14.09 -39.11 -1.85
N ASP A 875 -13.83 -37.96 -2.50
CA ASP A 875 -13.32 -37.86 -3.88
C ASP A 875 -12.92 -36.41 -4.22
N THR A 876 -12.31 -36.24 -5.39
CA THR A 876 -12.17 -35.01 -6.15
C THR A 876 -13.52 -34.31 -6.40
N ARG A 877 -13.50 -33.03 -6.79
CA ARG A 877 -14.72 -32.25 -7.04
C ARG A 877 -15.64 -32.93 -8.07
N ASP A 878 -15.06 -33.42 -9.15
CA ASP A 878 -15.82 -34.01 -10.26
C ASP A 878 -16.34 -35.41 -9.88
N GLY A 879 -15.55 -36.20 -9.14
CA GLY A 879 -15.97 -37.49 -8.59
C GLY A 879 -17.10 -37.37 -7.55
N LYS A 880 -17.08 -36.34 -6.68
CA LYS A 880 -18.21 -36.04 -5.78
C LYS A 880 -19.49 -35.71 -6.54
N ALA A 881 -19.38 -34.94 -7.62
CA ALA A 881 -20.53 -34.61 -8.46
C ALA A 881 -21.08 -35.84 -9.18
N GLU A 882 -20.22 -36.75 -9.62
CA GLU A 882 -20.61 -38.02 -10.23
C GLU A 882 -21.30 -38.96 -9.23
N ARG A 883 -20.73 -39.15 -8.04
CA ARG A 883 -21.34 -39.95 -6.96
C ARG A 883 -22.71 -39.42 -6.58
N LEU A 884 -22.86 -38.10 -6.45
CA LEU A 884 -24.16 -37.49 -6.17
C LEU A 884 -25.14 -37.71 -7.32
N ARG A 885 -24.71 -37.59 -8.59
CA ARG A 885 -25.56 -37.88 -9.75
C ARG A 885 -25.99 -39.35 -9.81
N ALA A 886 -25.08 -40.28 -9.49
CA ALA A 886 -25.38 -41.71 -9.44
C ALA A 886 -26.41 -42.04 -8.35
N TRP A 887 -26.26 -41.45 -7.16
CA TRP A 887 -27.24 -41.58 -6.10
C TRP A 887 -28.61 -40.97 -6.47
N MET A 888 -28.61 -39.81 -7.14
CA MET A 888 -29.84 -39.16 -7.60
C MET A 888 -30.56 -39.94 -8.71
N SER A 889 -29.82 -40.56 -9.64
CA SER A 889 -30.38 -41.27 -10.79
C SER A 889 -30.95 -42.65 -10.43
N GLY A 890 -30.41 -43.31 -9.41
CA GLY A 890 -30.98 -44.52 -8.79
C GLY A 890 -31.14 -45.71 -9.75
N LEU A 891 -30.06 -46.11 -10.43
CA LEU A 891 -30.08 -47.14 -11.48
C LEU A 891 -30.02 -48.59 -10.98
N GLU A 892 -29.67 -48.85 -9.72
CA GLU A 892 -29.52 -50.20 -9.17
C GLU A 892 -30.53 -50.48 -8.05
N ARG A 893 -31.07 -51.71 -7.98
CA ARG A 893 -32.06 -52.11 -6.96
C ARG A 893 -31.38 -52.91 -5.85
N GLU A 894 -30.61 -52.22 -5.01
CA GLU A 894 -30.12 -52.78 -3.74
C GLU A 894 -30.99 -52.35 -2.56
N ARG A 895 -30.85 -53.05 -1.41
CA ARG A 895 -31.69 -52.82 -0.22
C ARG A 895 -31.47 -51.43 0.38
N TYR A 896 -30.22 -51.07 0.64
CA TYR A 896 -29.79 -49.75 1.11
C TYR A 896 -29.05 -48.94 0.03
N GLY A 897 -28.30 -49.62 -0.86
CA GLY A 897 -27.58 -49.04 -2.00
C GLY A 897 -28.46 -48.67 -3.21
N GLY A 898 -27.82 -48.38 -4.34
CA GLY A 898 -28.52 -48.10 -5.60
C GLY A 898 -29.33 -46.79 -5.63
N GLY A 899 -28.94 -45.79 -4.82
CA GLY A 899 -29.58 -44.47 -4.79
C GLY A 899 -30.73 -44.30 -3.79
N ARG A 900 -30.92 -45.23 -2.84
CA ARG A 900 -31.96 -45.18 -1.80
C ARG A 900 -31.50 -44.49 -0.51
N VAL A 901 -30.34 -44.90 0.02
CA VAL A 901 -29.75 -44.35 1.26
C VAL A 901 -28.38 -43.77 0.97
N ILE A 902 -28.07 -42.63 1.57
CA ILE A 902 -26.72 -42.06 1.58
C ILE A 902 -26.36 -41.64 3.00
N VAL A 903 -25.15 -42.02 3.43
CA VAL A 903 -24.58 -41.60 4.72
C VAL A 903 -23.61 -40.47 4.44
N ALA A 904 -23.70 -39.37 5.18
CA ALA A 904 -22.94 -38.18 4.88
C ALA A 904 -22.53 -37.38 6.11
N THR A 905 -21.52 -36.53 5.95
CA THR A 905 -21.32 -35.40 6.87
C THR A 905 -22.14 -34.19 6.40
N ASN A 906 -22.07 -33.08 7.14
CA ASN A 906 -22.60 -31.78 6.71
C ASN A 906 -22.11 -31.30 5.32
N ALA A 907 -21.11 -31.96 4.74
CA ALA A 907 -20.69 -31.75 3.35
C ALA A 907 -21.83 -32.00 2.33
N LEU A 908 -22.81 -32.85 2.66
CA LEU A 908 -24.01 -33.12 1.84
C LEU A 908 -25.20 -32.25 2.28
N GLY A 909 -25.03 -30.94 2.54
CA GLY A 909 -26.07 -30.15 3.24
C GLY A 909 -26.48 -28.82 2.64
N LEU A 910 -25.76 -28.31 1.64
CA LEU A 910 -25.89 -26.91 1.25
C LEU A 910 -26.01 -26.83 -0.27
N GLY A 911 -27.24 -26.57 -0.73
CA GLY A 911 -27.55 -26.27 -2.12
C GLY A 911 -28.09 -27.42 -2.96
N ILE A 912 -28.17 -28.64 -2.43
CA ILE A 912 -28.65 -29.81 -3.18
C ILE A 912 -30.20 -29.87 -3.13
N ASP A 913 -30.85 -29.72 -4.29
CA ASP A 913 -32.30 -29.93 -4.46
C ASP A 913 -32.59 -31.33 -5.00
N VAL A 914 -32.81 -32.29 -4.11
CA VAL A 914 -33.13 -33.67 -4.50
C VAL A 914 -34.62 -33.91 -4.32
N PRO A 915 -35.37 -34.18 -5.42
CA PRO A 915 -36.75 -34.59 -5.29
C PRO A 915 -36.85 -35.95 -4.56
N ASP A 916 -37.94 -36.16 -3.83
CA ASP A 916 -38.30 -37.43 -3.19
C ASP A 916 -37.51 -37.85 -1.92
N ILE A 917 -36.77 -36.95 -1.28
CA ILE A 917 -36.26 -37.21 0.08
C ILE A 917 -37.44 -37.33 1.07
N ARG A 918 -37.56 -38.47 1.75
CA ARG A 918 -38.65 -38.69 2.72
C ARG A 918 -38.19 -38.72 4.17
N VAL A 919 -36.91 -39.01 4.40
CA VAL A 919 -36.34 -39.13 5.74
C VAL A 919 -34.93 -38.54 5.77
N VAL A 920 -34.62 -37.80 6.83
CA VAL A 920 -33.27 -37.30 7.15
C VAL A 920 -32.98 -37.70 8.59
N MET A 921 -31.93 -38.47 8.84
CA MET A 921 -31.60 -38.96 10.18
C MET A 921 -30.31 -38.30 10.66
N HIS A 922 -30.25 -37.86 11.92
CA HIS A 922 -29.02 -37.39 12.54
C HIS A 922 -28.58 -38.42 13.59
N VAL A 923 -27.44 -39.05 13.33
CA VAL A 923 -26.86 -40.11 14.14
C VAL A 923 -26.37 -39.55 15.48
N GLU A 924 -25.78 -38.37 15.45
CA GLU A 924 -25.29 -37.61 16.59
C GLU A 924 -25.99 -36.25 16.67
N MET A 925 -25.93 -35.58 17.83
CA MET A 925 -26.50 -34.24 17.99
C MET A 925 -25.71 -33.23 17.17
N PRO A 926 -26.35 -32.49 16.24
CA PRO A 926 -25.66 -31.49 15.44
C PRO A 926 -25.00 -30.42 16.33
N THR A 927 -23.70 -30.21 16.16
CA THR A 927 -22.99 -29.13 16.84
C THR A 927 -23.47 -27.77 16.29
N MET A 928 -24.08 -26.97 17.17
CA MET A 928 -24.69 -25.64 16.96
C MET A 928 -26.10 -25.49 16.35
N TYR A 929 -26.69 -26.49 15.69
CA TYR A 929 -28.02 -26.28 15.04
C TYR A 929 -29.24 -26.43 15.98
N PHE A 930 -29.05 -26.99 17.18
CA PHE A 930 -30.13 -27.19 18.18
C PHE A 930 -29.88 -26.52 19.54
N HIS A 931 -28.95 -25.57 19.64
CA HIS A 931 -28.63 -24.94 20.92
C HIS A 931 -29.72 -23.98 21.46
N GLN A 932 -30.91 -23.93 20.85
CA GLN A 932 -31.90 -22.88 21.10
C GLN A 932 -33.33 -23.36 21.41
N GLU A 933 -33.49 -24.54 22.03
CA GLU A 933 -34.73 -24.93 22.71
C GLU A 933 -34.48 -25.33 24.18
N ARG A 934 -33.80 -24.48 24.94
CA ARG A 934 -33.83 -24.55 26.41
C ARG A 934 -34.61 -23.37 26.97
N GLY A 935 -35.92 -23.56 27.15
CA GLY A 935 -36.64 -22.99 28.29
C GLY A 935 -36.35 -23.82 29.54
N PRO A 936 -36.42 -23.25 30.75
CA PRO A 936 -35.92 -23.88 31.96
C PRO A 936 -36.83 -25.04 32.40
N PHE A 937 -36.32 -26.27 32.36
CA PHE A 937 -36.87 -27.38 33.14
C PHE A 937 -36.04 -27.56 34.42
N PRO A 938 -36.66 -27.69 35.62
CA PRO A 938 -35.94 -27.78 36.88
C PRO A 938 -35.25 -29.14 37.06
N LEU A 939 -34.10 -29.07 37.75
CA LEU A 939 -33.10 -30.09 38.08
C LEU A 939 -33.65 -31.43 38.63
N LEU A 940 -32.88 -32.51 38.45
CA LEU A 940 -32.64 -33.54 39.47
C LEU A 940 -31.29 -34.27 39.27
N HIS A 941 -30.72 -34.72 40.39
CA HIS A 941 -29.33 -35.13 40.69
C HIS A 941 -28.79 -36.44 40.07
N GLN A 942 -27.45 -36.51 40.02
CA GLN A 942 -26.55 -37.67 40.21
C GLN A 942 -26.74 -38.96 39.38
N SER A 943 -25.85 -39.20 38.40
CA SER A 943 -25.56 -40.53 37.81
C SER A 943 -24.28 -40.48 36.93
N PRO A 944 -23.44 -41.54 36.84
CA PRO A 944 -22.19 -41.54 36.07
C PRO A 944 -22.35 -41.91 34.57
N TYR A 945 -23.57 -42.03 34.04
CA TYR A 945 -23.82 -42.43 32.65
C TYR A 945 -23.99 -41.21 31.71
N ARG A 946 -23.29 -41.21 30.57
CA ARG A 946 -23.48 -40.23 29.48
C ARG A 946 -24.68 -40.64 28.62
N SER A 947 -25.64 -39.74 28.45
CA SER A 947 -26.78 -39.88 27.54
C SER A 947 -26.42 -39.36 26.15
N TYR A 948 -26.74 -40.13 25.09
CA TYR A 948 -26.49 -39.78 23.69
C TYR A 948 -27.84 -39.57 22.97
N PRO A 949 -28.24 -38.33 22.65
CA PRO A 949 -29.50 -38.08 21.93
C PRO A 949 -29.32 -38.40 20.44
N CYS A 950 -30.23 -39.18 19.86
CA CYS A 950 -30.38 -39.40 18.42
C CYS A 950 -31.66 -38.68 17.94
N LEU A 951 -31.65 -38.06 16.76
CA LEU A 951 -32.79 -37.29 16.22
C LEU A 951 -33.30 -37.98 14.95
N LEU A 952 -34.58 -38.39 14.98
CA LEU A 952 -35.28 -39.12 13.93
C LEU A 952 -36.57 -38.38 13.53
N PRO A 953 -36.52 -37.42 12.60
CA PRO A 953 -37.74 -36.87 12.02
C PRO A 953 -38.45 -37.91 11.14
N ALA A 954 -39.74 -38.12 11.39
CA ALA A 954 -40.60 -39.09 10.71
C ALA A 954 -41.78 -38.35 10.07
N TRP A 955 -41.76 -38.13 8.76
CA TRP A 955 -42.81 -37.38 8.04
C TRP A 955 -44.13 -38.19 7.96
N GLU A 956 -45.30 -37.54 7.92
CA GLU A 956 -46.61 -38.16 7.58
C GLU A 956 -47.46 -37.19 6.70
N ARG A 957 -48.44 -37.76 5.97
CA ARG A 957 -49.02 -37.34 4.67
C ARG A 957 -49.59 -35.91 4.47
N GLY A 958 -49.43 -35.41 3.22
CA GLY A 958 -50.19 -34.34 2.54
C GLY A 958 -49.72 -34.14 1.07
N PRO A 959 -50.52 -33.63 0.10
CA PRO A 959 -50.28 -33.82 -1.33
C PRO A 959 -49.06 -33.03 -1.86
N PHE A 960 -48.30 -33.71 -2.72
CA PHE A 960 -47.05 -33.33 -3.41
C PHE A 960 -46.67 -31.83 -3.51
N PRO A 961 -45.40 -31.52 -3.17
CA PRO A 961 -44.56 -30.62 -3.95
C PRO A 961 -43.36 -31.35 -4.58
N LYS A 962 -42.90 -30.86 -5.74
CA LYS A 962 -42.00 -31.53 -6.69
C LYS A 962 -40.48 -31.42 -6.42
N SER A 963 -40.01 -30.89 -5.29
CA SER A 963 -38.56 -30.86 -5.00
C SER A 963 -38.27 -30.62 -3.50
N ILE A 964 -37.15 -31.15 -3.00
CA ILE A 964 -36.72 -31.04 -1.60
C ILE A 964 -35.25 -30.59 -1.56
N LEU A 965 -35.05 -29.32 -1.19
CA LEU A 965 -33.77 -28.79 -0.74
C LEU A 965 -33.53 -29.24 0.71
N VAL A 966 -32.43 -29.95 0.92
CA VAL A 966 -31.92 -30.25 2.25
C VAL A 966 -31.22 -28.99 2.73
N GLY A 967 -31.79 -28.35 3.74
CA GLY A 967 -31.16 -27.24 4.45
C GLY A 967 -31.07 -27.65 5.91
N GLY A 968 -29.85 -27.64 6.43
CA GLY A 968 -29.51 -27.94 7.83
C GLY A 968 -30.00 -26.90 8.83
#